data_AF-A0A928CCV6-F1
#
_entry.id   AF-A0A928CCV6-F1
#
_cell.length_a   1.000
_cell.length_b   1.000
_cell.length_c   1.000
_cell.angle_alpha   90.00
_cell.angle_beta   90.00
_cell.angle_gamma   90.00
#
_symmetry.space_group_name_H-M   'P 1'
#
loop_
_entity.id
_entity.type
_entity.pdbx_description
1 polymer ?
#
loop_
_entity_poly.entity_id
_entity_poly.type
_entity_poly.pdbx_seq_one_letter_code
_entity_poly.pdbx_strand_id
1 'polypeptide(L)'
;METFLPVVIAFIFVLAILGIVAGVSNDATNFMSAAVGTKSASYRAVTIIAALGIIIGSLMSNGMMEIARNGVFTPQYFFANEIIYIYLAVMIANLILLDVFNSLGLPTSTSVSLVFELLGATVAIAMIKMHNGTADVGLTELINTDKALTMVVGIFLSVAIAFIFGIIVQYITRLIFSFNYLKNLKWKIGIFSGIATTALIYFMLIKGMKGAAFITADMHAWIDSHTWMLLGICFVFFTILMQILYFLKVNVLKLVVLIGTFALAMAFAGNDLVNFIGVPLAGLDTYLEVRHSELPIYSLTMGSLNTMSAANTIYLVAAGLIMAVTLLTSKKAKIVLQTSLDLSKQNGGNESFGSSAIARALVRFTNNMVTAVDNILPAKVKAWIERRFDNREMILEENASFDLIRGSVSIVLASMLIALGTSLKLPLSTTYVTFMVTMGASLADRAWSRESAVYRVTGMFAVIGGWFITAIVAFIICFAIAILFYYGGVIAMIVMIALAVVIIIKNRARTNKNNETDDLFDKALNTSDQEVIYETLIQHNKESISELLNISKDIYNGVVNAFMKEDIKTLRKASNDCRLAKDKMKQLKRKEIIIMRRLDDKMINKNTWFHLSYNCIEQILYALRRICDPCKEYVDNSFTPLDKKYLPEVENLKDKVLWSLSAADNTILNSDYKDVEYIMEQITERESAVIEMSHEQMNRIQHDRDNIDLALLYLNIIQESSELVTEMRHLLRSEAKMNE
;
A
#
# COMPACT_ATOMS: atom_id res chain seq x y z
N MET A 1 -28.01 -9.86 -25.80
CA MET A 1 -27.70 -9.18 -24.53
C MET A 1 -28.54 -9.73 -23.39
N GLU A 2 -29.86 -9.75 -23.51
CA GLU A 2 -30.78 -10.22 -22.45
C GLU A 2 -30.53 -11.66 -21.97
N THR A 3 -30.20 -12.60 -22.87
CA THR A 3 -29.83 -13.97 -22.52
C THR A 3 -28.48 -14.08 -21.81
N PHE A 4 -27.57 -13.14 -22.04
CA PHE A 4 -26.22 -13.10 -21.46
C PHE A 4 -26.19 -12.30 -20.14
N LEU A 5 -27.18 -11.44 -19.90
CA LEU A 5 -27.25 -10.57 -18.75
C LEU A 5 -27.15 -11.31 -17.39
N PRO A 6 -27.80 -12.47 -17.17
CA PRO A 6 -27.63 -13.23 -15.92
C PRO A 6 -26.17 -13.66 -15.67
N VAL A 7 -25.44 -14.02 -16.73
CA VAL A 7 -24.02 -14.41 -16.65
C VAL A 7 -23.16 -13.21 -16.26
N VAL A 8 -23.43 -12.03 -16.84
CA VAL A 8 -22.75 -10.77 -16.49
C VAL A 8 -22.98 -10.42 -15.03
N ILE A 9 -24.23 -10.47 -14.55
CA ILE A 9 -24.55 -10.18 -13.15
C ILE A 9 -23.87 -11.19 -12.21
N ALA A 10 -23.95 -12.49 -12.50
CA ALA A 10 -23.26 -13.50 -11.71
C ALA A 10 -21.75 -13.24 -11.64
N PHE A 11 -21.13 -12.86 -12.76
CA PHE A 11 -19.71 -12.51 -12.80
C PHE A 11 -19.39 -11.26 -11.97
N ILE A 12 -20.23 -10.21 -12.03
CA ILE A 12 -20.12 -9.01 -11.19
C ILE A 12 -20.13 -9.39 -9.70
N PHE A 13 -21.00 -10.31 -9.26
CA PHE A 13 -21.02 -10.79 -7.88
C PHE A 13 -19.77 -11.60 -7.51
N VAL A 14 -19.23 -12.41 -8.42
CA VAL A 14 -17.95 -13.10 -8.19
C VAL A 14 -16.83 -12.08 -8.00
N LEU A 15 -16.76 -11.06 -8.84
CA LEU A 15 -15.79 -9.96 -8.69
C LEU A 15 -15.98 -9.19 -7.39
N ALA A 16 -17.22 -9.00 -6.94
CA ALA A 16 -17.51 -8.36 -5.66
C ALA A 16 -16.94 -9.15 -4.49
N ILE A 17 -17.12 -10.47 -4.45
CA ILE A 17 -16.57 -11.33 -3.39
C ILE A 17 -15.04 -11.26 -3.39
N LEU A 18 -14.41 -11.34 -4.57
CA LEU A 18 -12.96 -11.19 -4.68
C LEU A 18 -12.49 -9.80 -4.24
N GLY A 19 -13.24 -8.76 -4.59
CA GLY A 19 -13.01 -7.38 -4.17
C GLY A 19 -13.09 -7.21 -2.66
N ILE A 20 -14.08 -7.82 -2.00
CA ILE A 20 -14.20 -7.83 -0.53
C ILE A 20 -12.95 -8.46 0.10
N VAL A 21 -12.53 -9.63 -0.40
CA VAL A 21 -11.39 -10.36 0.16
C VAL A 21 -10.09 -9.53 0.05
N ALA A 22 -9.87 -8.92 -1.12
CA ALA A 22 -8.70 -8.08 -1.37
C ALA A 22 -8.75 -6.76 -0.58
N GLY A 23 -9.89 -6.07 -0.62
CA GLY A 23 -10.09 -4.77 0.02
C GLY A 23 -9.98 -4.83 1.55
N VAL A 24 -10.64 -5.79 2.19
CA VAL A 24 -10.52 -5.97 3.65
C VAL A 24 -9.09 -6.31 4.05
N SER A 25 -8.37 -7.10 3.25
CA SER A 25 -6.98 -7.42 3.52
C SER A 25 -6.06 -6.19 3.43
N ASN A 26 -6.35 -5.26 2.50
CA ASN A 26 -5.63 -4.00 2.35
C ASN A 26 -5.93 -3.04 3.52
N ASP A 27 -7.21 -2.86 3.83
CA ASP A 27 -7.68 -1.85 4.76
C ASP A 27 -7.68 -2.31 6.22
N ALA A 28 -7.35 -3.58 6.52
CA ALA A 28 -7.18 -4.09 7.88
C ALA A 28 -6.19 -3.25 8.71
N THR A 29 -5.15 -2.72 8.06
CA THR A 29 -4.20 -1.76 8.65
C THR A 29 -4.89 -0.54 9.22
N ASN A 30 -5.88 0.01 8.52
CA ASN A 30 -6.51 1.28 8.84
C ASN A 30 -7.19 1.25 10.21
N PHE A 31 -7.84 0.14 10.57
CA PHE A 31 -8.59 0.04 11.82
C PHE A 31 -7.90 -0.78 12.92
N MET A 32 -6.92 -1.63 12.61
CA MET A 32 -6.22 -2.43 13.61
C MET A 32 -4.84 -1.89 14.02
N SER A 33 -4.24 -0.99 13.23
CA SER A 33 -2.87 -0.48 13.48
C SER A 33 -2.70 0.16 14.85
N ALA A 34 -3.64 0.97 15.32
CA ALA A 34 -3.57 1.59 16.64
C ALA A 34 -3.59 0.57 17.78
N ALA A 35 -4.44 -0.46 17.72
CA ALA A 35 -4.50 -1.50 18.75
C ALA A 35 -3.29 -2.44 18.74
N VAL A 36 -2.89 -2.93 17.56
CA VAL A 36 -1.74 -3.83 17.46
C VAL A 36 -0.42 -3.07 17.71
N GLY A 37 -0.33 -1.84 17.21
CA GLY A 37 0.85 -0.97 17.37
C GLY A 37 1.09 -0.53 18.80
N THR A 38 0.04 -0.33 19.60
CA THR A 38 0.15 -0.02 21.04
C THR A 38 0.18 -1.25 21.93
N LYS A 39 0.07 -2.47 21.37
CA LYS A 39 -0.08 -3.73 22.13
C LYS A 39 -1.24 -3.67 23.15
N SER A 40 -2.35 -3.05 22.76
CA SER A 40 -3.51 -2.90 23.64
C SER A 40 -4.18 -4.23 23.98
N ALA A 41 -4.13 -5.22 23.08
CA ALA A 41 -4.53 -6.60 23.32
C ALA A 41 -3.76 -7.57 22.40
N SER A 42 -3.98 -8.88 22.59
CA SER A 42 -3.44 -9.90 21.67
C SER A 42 -4.03 -9.71 20.27
N TYR A 43 -3.25 -10.04 19.24
CA TYR A 43 -3.70 -9.92 17.84
C TYR A 43 -5.07 -10.56 17.62
N ARG A 44 -5.27 -11.79 18.14
CA ARG A 44 -6.55 -12.52 18.06
C ARG A 44 -7.72 -11.72 18.66
N ALA A 45 -7.53 -11.12 19.83
CA ALA A 45 -8.58 -10.32 20.47
C ALA A 45 -8.92 -9.07 19.64
N VAL A 46 -7.90 -8.36 19.14
CA VAL A 46 -8.10 -7.18 18.28
C VAL A 46 -8.85 -7.56 17.00
N THR A 47 -8.49 -8.67 16.36
CA THR A 47 -9.16 -9.15 15.14
C THR A 47 -10.62 -9.51 15.39
N ILE A 48 -10.94 -10.17 16.51
CA ILE A 48 -12.32 -10.52 16.87
C ILE A 48 -13.15 -9.24 17.10
N ILE A 49 -12.60 -8.27 17.84
CA ILE A 49 -13.27 -7.00 18.11
C ILE A 49 -13.54 -6.25 16.80
N ALA A 50 -12.56 -6.18 15.91
CA ALA A 50 -12.72 -5.55 14.60
C ALA A 50 -13.75 -6.29 13.73
N ALA A 51 -13.73 -7.63 13.72
CA ALA A 51 -14.70 -8.45 12.98
C ALA A 51 -16.15 -8.22 13.46
N LEU A 52 -16.37 -8.10 14.77
CA LEU A 52 -17.68 -7.73 15.33
C LEU A 52 -18.10 -6.32 14.89
N GLY A 53 -17.16 -5.37 14.89
CA GLY A 53 -17.38 -4.02 14.39
C GLY A 53 -17.83 -4.02 12.93
N ILE A 54 -17.16 -4.81 12.08
CA ILE A 54 -17.49 -4.95 10.66
C ILE A 54 -18.90 -5.50 10.45
N ILE A 55 -19.30 -6.55 11.18
CA ILE A 55 -20.63 -7.16 11.04
C ILE A 55 -21.73 -6.16 11.41
N ILE A 56 -21.55 -5.40 12.50
CA ILE A 56 -22.53 -4.40 12.92
C ILE A 56 -22.51 -3.20 11.97
N GLY A 57 -21.34 -2.76 11.51
CA GLY A 57 -21.20 -1.67 10.55
C GLY A 57 -21.84 -1.97 9.20
N SER A 58 -21.76 -3.21 8.71
CA SER A 58 -22.37 -3.59 7.43
C SER A 58 -23.90 -3.48 7.46
N LEU A 59 -24.53 -3.81 8.58
CA LEU A 59 -25.98 -3.62 8.82
C LEU A 59 -26.42 -2.15 8.78
N MET A 60 -25.49 -1.22 9.00
CA MET A 60 -25.75 0.21 9.11
C MET A 60 -25.38 1.00 7.83
N SER A 61 -24.90 0.31 6.79
CA SER A 61 -24.32 0.91 5.57
C SER A 61 -25.35 1.38 4.51
N ASN A 62 -26.66 1.20 4.75
CA ASN A 62 -27.73 1.48 3.77
C ASN A 62 -27.66 2.89 3.14
N GLY A 63 -27.25 3.91 3.90
CA GLY A 63 -27.22 5.30 3.43
C GLY A 63 -26.19 5.59 2.33
N MET A 64 -25.16 4.75 2.19
CA MET A 64 -24.08 4.96 1.21
C MET A 64 -24.40 4.34 -0.16
N MET A 65 -25.41 3.46 -0.24
CA MET A 65 -25.70 2.65 -1.45
C MET A 65 -26.12 3.51 -2.66
N GLU A 66 -26.65 4.70 -2.41
CA GLU A 66 -27.03 5.68 -3.44
C GLU A 66 -25.85 6.10 -4.32
N ILE A 67 -24.62 6.08 -3.79
CA ILE A 67 -23.42 6.50 -4.52
C ILE A 67 -23.23 5.72 -5.81
N ALA A 68 -23.41 4.39 -5.76
CA ALA A 68 -23.28 3.53 -6.93
C ALA A 68 -24.50 3.57 -7.86
N ARG A 69 -25.68 3.95 -7.34
CA ARG A 69 -26.95 3.93 -8.09
C ARG A 69 -27.19 5.21 -8.89
N ASN A 70 -26.98 6.37 -8.27
CA ASN A 70 -27.29 7.68 -8.86
C ASN A 70 -26.34 8.80 -8.40
N GLY A 71 -25.20 8.44 -7.81
CA GLY A 71 -24.24 9.40 -7.28
C GLY A 71 -23.44 10.13 -8.36
N VAL A 72 -23.04 9.42 -9.42
CA VAL A 72 -22.14 9.96 -10.46
C VAL A 72 -22.85 10.22 -11.78
N PHE A 73 -23.78 9.36 -12.17
CA PHE A 73 -24.60 9.52 -13.37
C PHE A 73 -26.06 9.69 -12.99
N THR A 74 -26.84 10.27 -13.90
CA THR A 74 -28.27 10.49 -13.72
C THR A 74 -29.05 9.37 -14.43
N PRO A 75 -29.54 8.34 -13.72
CA PRO A 75 -29.97 7.07 -14.31
C PRO A 75 -31.11 7.17 -15.34
N GLN A 76 -31.97 8.18 -15.21
CA GLN A 76 -33.09 8.40 -16.12
C GLN A 76 -32.68 8.67 -17.57
N TYR A 77 -31.45 9.13 -17.81
CA TYR A 77 -30.93 9.41 -19.14
C TYR A 77 -30.11 8.26 -19.73
N PHE A 78 -29.96 7.14 -19.01
CA PHE A 78 -29.18 6.00 -19.45
C PHE A 78 -30.10 4.78 -19.66
N PHE A 79 -29.82 4.03 -20.72
CA PHE A 79 -30.48 2.77 -21.00
C PHE A 79 -29.89 1.65 -20.13
N ALA A 80 -30.68 0.61 -19.89
CA ALA A 80 -30.29 -0.53 -19.07
C ALA A 80 -28.96 -1.16 -19.52
N ASN A 81 -28.74 -1.32 -20.82
CA ASN A 81 -27.49 -1.88 -21.35
C ASN A 81 -26.28 -0.99 -21.05
N GLU A 82 -26.44 0.33 -21.13
CA GLU A 82 -25.38 1.31 -20.87
C GLU A 82 -24.97 1.29 -19.39
N ILE A 83 -25.95 1.20 -18.48
CA ILE A 83 -25.71 1.02 -17.05
C ILE A 83 -24.94 -0.27 -16.77
N ILE A 84 -25.29 -1.37 -17.43
CA ILE A 84 -24.56 -2.64 -17.31
C ILE A 84 -23.12 -2.53 -17.83
N TYR A 85 -22.88 -1.79 -18.92
CA TYR A 85 -21.51 -1.52 -19.40
C TYR A 85 -20.70 -0.74 -18.37
N ILE A 86 -21.28 0.30 -17.76
CA ILE A 86 -20.65 1.06 -16.68
C ILE A 86 -20.28 0.15 -15.52
N TYR A 87 -21.25 -0.62 -15.00
CA TYR A 87 -21.01 -1.49 -13.84
C TYR A 87 -19.99 -2.60 -14.10
N LEU A 88 -20.05 -3.27 -15.25
CA LEU A 88 -19.06 -4.29 -15.59
C LEU A 88 -17.67 -3.68 -15.77
N ALA A 89 -17.57 -2.50 -16.39
CA ALA A 89 -16.30 -1.80 -16.59
C ALA A 89 -15.67 -1.41 -15.24
N VAL A 90 -16.47 -0.90 -14.31
CA VAL A 90 -16.04 -0.57 -12.94
C VAL A 90 -15.50 -1.81 -12.23
N MET A 91 -16.23 -2.92 -12.24
CA MET A 91 -15.78 -4.14 -11.52
C MET A 91 -14.48 -4.73 -12.09
N ILE A 92 -14.31 -4.70 -13.42
CA ILE A 92 -13.08 -5.18 -14.07
C ILE A 92 -11.92 -4.21 -13.84
N ALA A 93 -12.16 -2.89 -13.95
CA ALA A 93 -11.15 -1.88 -13.67
C ALA A 93 -10.66 -1.97 -12.22
N ASN A 94 -11.58 -2.08 -11.26
CA ASN A 94 -11.27 -2.19 -9.84
C ASN A 94 -10.39 -3.42 -9.54
N LEU A 95 -10.71 -4.56 -10.16
CA LEU A 95 -9.88 -5.77 -10.06
C LEU A 95 -8.45 -5.52 -10.58
N ILE A 96 -8.31 -4.91 -11.76
CA ILE A 96 -7.01 -4.63 -12.38
C ILE A 96 -6.22 -3.63 -11.52
N LEU A 97 -6.85 -2.55 -11.07
CA LEU A 97 -6.22 -1.51 -10.26
C LEU A 97 -5.72 -2.08 -8.94
N LEU A 98 -6.59 -2.77 -8.19
CA LEU A 98 -6.21 -3.33 -6.90
C LEU A 98 -5.03 -4.27 -7.05
N ASP A 99 -5.01 -5.09 -8.08
CA ASP A 99 -3.92 -6.04 -8.31
C ASP A 99 -2.60 -5.36 -8.74
N VAL A 100 -2.65 -4.38 -9.65
CA VAL A 100 -1.47 -3.61 -10.07
C VAL A 100 -0.89 -2.85 -8.89
N PHE A 101 -1.71 -2.14 -8.13
CA PHE A 101 -1.22 -1.35 -7.01
C PHE A 101 -0.75 -2.22 -5.84
N ASN A 102 -1.42 -3.34 -5.56
CA ASN A 102 -0.94 -4.32 -4.59
C ASN A 102 0.43 -4.89 -5.00
N SER A 103 0.62 -5.17 -6.29
CA SER A 103 1.92 -5.63 -6.84
C SER A 103 3.01 -4.56 -6.75
N LEU A 104 2.65 -3.29 -6.83
CA LEU A 104 3.56 -2.15 -6.66
C LEU A 104 3.76 -1.73 -5.20
N GLY A 105 3.05 -2.35 -4.25
CA GLY A 105 3.15 -2.04 -2.82
C GLY A 105 2.67 -0.64 -2.44
N LEU A 106 1.82 -0.01 -3.25
CA LEU A 106 1.30 1.34 -3.02
C LEU A 106 -0.07 1.28 -2.34
N PRO A 107 -0.31 2.03 -1.24
CA PRO A 107 -1.59 2.03 -0.56
C PRO A 107 -2.66 2.68 -1.44
N THR A 108 -3.63 1.89 -1.88
CA THR A 108 -4.79 2.34 -2.66
C THR A 108 -6.01 2.58 -1.81
N SER A 109 -6.86 3.51 -2.27
CA SER A 109 -8.18 3.69 -1.70
C SER A 109 -9.24 3.13 -2.63
N THR A 110 -10.04 2.21 -2.08
CA THR A 110 -11.19 1.60 -2.76
C THR A 110 -12.28 2.64 -3.05
N SER A 111 -12.54 3.57 -2.13
CA SER A 111 -13.52 4.66 -2.33
C SER A 111 -13.14 5.61 -3.46
N VAL A 112 -11.86 5.99 -3.54
CA VAL A 112 -11.38 6.85 -4.64
C VAL A 112 -11.47 6.12 -5.97
N SER A 113 -11.05 4.85 -6.00
CA SER A 113 -11.10 4.04 -7.22
C SER A 113 -12.54 3.93 -7.72
N LEU A 114 -13.51 3.58 -6.87
CA LEU A 114 -14.92 3.47 -7.25
C LEU A 114 -15.48 4.78 -7.85
N VAL A 115 -15.27 5.91 -7.18
CA VAL A 115 -15.82 7.21 -7.63
C VAL A 115 -15.24 7.60 -8.98
N PHE A 116 -13.93 7.45 -9.18
CA PHE A 116 -13.28 7.80 -10.45
C PHE A 116 -13.51 6.78 -11.56
N GLU A 117 -13.69 5.50 -11.24
CA GLU A 117 -14.12 4.47 -12.20
C GLU A 117 -15.53 4.76 -12.72
N LEU A 118 -16.49 4.99 -11.81
CA LEU A 118 -17.85 5.37 -12.17
C LEU A 118 -17.86 6.64 -13.01
N LEU A 119 -17.05 7.64 -12.64
CA LEU A 119 -16.93 8.89 -13.41
C LEU A 119 -16.34 8.64 -14.80
N GLY A 120 -15.28 7.84 -14.91
CA GLY A 120 -14.64 7.49 -16.18
C GLY A 120 -15.60 6.78 -17.13
N ALA A 121 -16.26 5.73 -16.67
CA ALA A 121 -17.23 4.99 -17.47
C ALA A 121 -18.46 5.85 -17.84
N THR A 122 -18.95 6.66 -16.90
CA THR A 122 -20.08 7.58 -17.17
C THR A 122 -19.72 8.60 -18.23
N VAL A 123 -18.56 9.26 -18.12
CA VAL A 123 -18.10 10.26 -19.09
C VAL A 123 -17.93 9.63 -20.47
N ALA A 124 -17.38 8.42 -20.56
CA ALA A 124 -17.26 7.69 -21.82
C ALA A 124 -18.62 7.50 -22.51
N ILE A 125 -19.59 6.92 -21.81
CA ILE A 125 -20.92 6.69 -22.37
C ILE A 125 -21.63 8.01 -22.68
N ALA A 126 -21.56 9.00 -21.78
CA ALA A 126 -22.16 10.30 -21.98
C ALA A 126 -21.62 11.02 -23.23
N MET A 127 -20.30 11.00 -23.45
CA MET A 127 -19.67 11.55 -24.66
C MET A 127 -20.17 10.85 -25.93
N ILE A 128 -20.30 9.52 -25.90
CA ILE A 128 -20.84 8.76 -27.03
C ILE A 128 -22.29 9.14 -27.31
N LYS A 129 -23.15 9.26 -26.28
CA LYS A 129 -24.55 9.65 -26.46
C LYS A 129 -24.70 11.05 -27.03
N MET A 130 -23.87 12.00 -26.57
CA MET A 130 -23.83 13.35 -27.11
C MET A 130 -23.36 13.35 -28.57
N HIS A 131 -22.33 12.57 -28.90
CA HIS A 131 -21.82 12.47 -30.27
C HIS A 131 -22.86 11.85 -31.23
N ASN A 132 -23.57 10.81 -30.79
CA ASN A 132 -24.58 10.12 -31.58
C ASN A 132 -25.92 10.86 -31.64
N GLY A 133 -26.08 11.99 -30.95
CA GLY A 133 -27.33 12.75 -30.89
C GLY A 133 -28.45 12.03 -30.12
N THR A 134 -28.13 11.04 -29.30
CA THR A 134 -29.09 10.26 -28.48
C THR A 134 -29.21 10.78 -27.04
N ALA A 135 -28.59 11.92 -26.75
CA ALA A 135 -28.69 12.61 -25.46
C ALA A 135 -29.61 13.83 -25.62
N ASP A 136 -30.70 13.85 -24.84
CA ASP A 136 -31.63 14.98 -24.79
C ASP A 136 -31.10 16.15 -23.94
N VAL A 137 -30.02 15.91 -23.18
CA VAL A 137 -29.47 16.84 -22.18
C VAL A 137 -27.96 16.97 -22.30
N GLY A 138 -27.41 18.06 -21.76
CA GLY A 138 -25.97 18.33 -21.74
C GLY A 138 -25.18 17.38 -20.83
N LEU A 139 -23.86 17.38 -20.99
CA LEU A 139 -22.93 16.55 -20.20
C LEU A 139 -23.12 16.73 -18.69
N THR A 140 -23.41 17.95 -18.25
CA THR A 140 -23.60 18.32 -16.84
C THR A 140 -24.85 17.74 -16.19
N GLU A 141 -25.84 17.30 -16.99
CA GLU A 141 -27.07 16.66 -16.52
C GLU A 141 -26.98 15.14 -16.64
N LEU A 142 -26.27 14.63 -17.67
CA LEU A 142 -25.92 13.21 -17.78
C LEU A 142 -25.05 12.75 -16.61
N ILE A 143 -24.04 13.56 -16.28
CA ILE A 143 -23.23 13.42 -15.07
C ILE A 143 -23.98 14.13 -13.96
N ASN A 144 -24.17 13.49 -12.82
CA ASN A 144 -24.69 14.15 -11.62
C ASN A 144 -23.60 15.05 -11.02
N THR A 145 -23.29 16.15 -11.72
CA THR A 145 -22.08 16.95 -11.53
C THR A 145 -21.97 17.48 -10.10
N ASP A 146 -23.08 17.94 -9.52
CA ASP A 146 -23.12 18.45 -8.15
C ASP A 146 -22.75 17.37 -7.13
N LYS A 147 -23.36 16.18 -7.22
CA LYS A 147 -23.03 15.06 -6.33
C LYS A 147 -21.62 14.54 -6.59
N ALA A 148 -21.24 14.34 -7.86
CA ALA A 148 -19.92 13.85 -8.25
C ALA A 148 -18.80 14.77 -7.75
N LEU A 149 -18.94 16.09 -7.96
CA LEU A 149 -17.98 17.08 -7.47
C LEU A 149 -17.95 17.11 -5.94
N THR A 150 -19.10 17.03 -5.28
CA THR A 150 -19.18 16.97 -3.82
C THR A 150 -18.44 15.75 -3.26
N MET A 151 -18.56 14.58 -3.92
CA MET A 151 -17.81 13.37 -3.55
C MET A 151 -16.30 13.56 -3.73
N VAL A 152 -15.86 14.07 -4.88
CA VAL A 152 -14.44 14.34 -5.16
C VAL A 152 -13.85 15.34 -4.18
N VAL A 153 -14.55 16.46 -3.92
CA VAL A 153 -14.14 17.46 -2.93
C VAL A 153 -14.10 16.84 -1.54
N GLY A 154 -15.09 16.04 -1.15
CA GLY A 154 -15.12 15.34 0.14
C GLY A 154 -13.88 14.47 0.38
N ILE A 155 -13.50 13.66 -0.62
CA ILE A 155 -12.31 12.80 -0.58
C ILE A 155 -11.06 13.64 -0.29
N PHE A 156 -10.79 14.67 -1.10
CA PHE A 156 -9.54 15.45 -0.98
C PHE A 156 -9.55 16.41 0.21
N LEU A 157 -10.70 17.00 0.54
CA LEU A 157 -10.85 17.88 1.70
C LEU A 157 -10.64 17.11 3.00
N SER A 158 -11.09 15.85 3.07
CA SER A 158 -10.87 15.04 4.28
C SER A 158 -9.39 14.82 4.60
N VAL A 159 -8.50 14.82 3.60
CA VAL A 159 -7.04 14.70 3.79
C VAL A 159 -6.54 15.86 4.64
N ALA A 160 -6.91 17.09 4.26
CA ALA A 160 -6.50 18.31 4.95
C ALA A 160 -7.12 18.40 6.35
N ILE A 161 -8.42 18.12 6.46
CA ILE A 161 -9.14 18.14 7.76
C ILE A 161 -8.51 17.12 8.72
N ALA A 162 -8.32 15.87 8.28
CA ALA A 162 -7.72 14.80 9.07
C ALA A 162 -6.33 15.16 9.58
N PHE A 163 -5.49 15.73 8.71
CA PHE A 163 -4.13 16.15 9.08
C PHE A 163 -4.14 17.27 10.12
N ILE A 164 -4.95 18.32 9.92
CA ILE A 164 -5.03 19.48 10.82
C ILE A 164 -5.57 19.06 12.20
N PHE A 165 -6.67 18.30 12.26
CA PHE A 165 -7.23 17.83 13.52
C PHE A 165 -6.29 16.85 14.22
N GLY A 166 -5.59 16.00 13.48
CA GLY A 166 -4.54 15.13 14.01
C GLY A 166 -3.45 15.92 14.73
N ILE A 167 -3.00 17.04 14.16
CA ILE A 167 -2.02 17.94 14.80
C ILE A 167 -2.61 18.59 16.06
N ILE A 168 -3.76 19.26 15.91
CA ILE A 168 -4.33 20.10 16.97
C ILE A 168 -4.67 19.26 18.20
N VAL A 169 -5.40 18.17 18.01
CA VAL A 169 -5.90 17.36 19.13
C VAL A 169 -4.74 16.61 19.80
N GLN A 170 -3.79 16.09 19.03
CA GLN A 170 -2.61 15.45 19.61
C GLN A 170 -1.76 16.45 20.40
N TYR A 171 -1.52 17.64 19.85
CA TYR A 171 -0.77 18.70 20.53
C TYR A 171 -1.42 19.08 21.86
N ILE A 172 -2.74 19.31 21.87
CA ILE A 172 -3.50 19.59 23.10
C ILE A 172 -3.39 18.42 24.08
N THR A 173 -3.51 17.19 23.58
CA THR A 173 -3.41 15.98 24.42
C THR A 173 -2.03 15.88 25.08
N ARG A 174 -0.96 16.24 24.37
CA ARG A 174 0.42 16.27 24.91
C ARG A 174 0.67 17.36 25.94
N LEU A 175 -0.01 18.49 25.83
CA LEU A 175 0.02 19.51 26.88
C LEU A 175 -0.64 19.01 28.18
N ILE A 176 -1.69 18.17 28.06
CA ILE A 176 -2.40 17.58 29.20
C ILE A 176 -1.60 16.39 29.79
N PHE A 177 -1.06 15.53 28.92
CA PHE A 177 -0.33 14.31 29.26
C PHE A 177 1.08 14.32 28.66
N SER A 178 2.09 14.29 29.53
CA SER A 178 3.49 14.10 29.13
C SER A 178 3.74 12.68 28.61
N PHE A 179 4.87 12.49 27.90
CA PHE A 179 5.32 11.16 27.43
C PHE A 179 5.52 10.14 28.56
N ASN A 180 5.90 10.60 29.76
CA ASN A 180 5.72 9.85 30.99
C ASN A 180 4.27 10.04 31.49
N TYR A 181 3.33 9.32 30.88
CA TYR A 181 1.92 9.52 31.16
C TYR A 181 1.51 8.99 32.53
N LEU A 182 2.22 8.02 33.12
CA LEU A 182 1.92 7.46 34.45
C LEU A 182 2.06 8.48 35.59
N LYS A 183 2.97 9.46 35.43
CA LYS A 183 3.22 10.52 36.40
C LYS A 183 2.11 11.58 36.27
N ASN A 184 1.12 11.54 37.17
CA ASN A 184 -0.04 12.45 37.29
C ASN A 184 -1.40 12.00 36.69
N LEU A 185 -1.66 10.70 36.57
CA LEU A 185 -2.92 10.15 36.01
C LEU A 185 -4.20 10.30 36.85
N LYS A 186 -4.18 10.97 38.02
CA LYS A 186 -5.22 10.87 39.06
C LYS A 186 -6.68 10.91 38.56
N TRP A 187 -7.14 12.04 38.03
CA TRP A 187 -8.53 12.24 37.55
C TRP A 187 -8.60 12.58 36.05
N LYS A 188 -7.47 13.03 35.47
CA LYS A 188 -7.38 13.41 34.07
C LYS A 188 -7.64 12.25 33.12
N ILE A 189 -7.25 11.02 33.50
CA ILE A 189 -7.44 9.83 32.68
C ILE A 189 -8.91 9.43 32.56
N GLY A 190 -9.69 9.56 33.64
CA GLY A 190 -11.12 9.29 33.63
C GLY A 190 -11.87 10.26 32.73
N ILE A 191 -11.55 11.55 32.83
CA ILE A 191 -12.15 12.58 31.96
C ILE A 191 -11.76 12.37 30.49
N PHE A 192 -10.47 12.22 30.19
CA PHE A 192 -10.01 12.00 28.81
C PHE A 192 -10.68 10.77 28.18
N SER A 193 -10.70 9.66 28.91
CA SER A 193 -11.31 8.41 28.44
C SER A 193 -12.83 8.53 28.35
N GLY A 194 -13.46 9.27 29.26
CA GLY A 194 -14.89 9.58 29.22
C GLY A 194 -15.27 10.41 27.98
N ILE A 195 -14.50 11.45 27.65
CA ILE A 195 -14.69 12.24 26.41
C ILE A 195 -14.51 11.34 25.19
N ALA A 196 -13.41 10.58 25.13
CA ALA A 196 -13.10 9.70 24.01
C ALA A 196 -14.20 8.66 23.78
N THR A 197 -14.62 7.94 24.82
CA THR A 197 -15.66 6.91 24.73
C THR A 197 -17.02 7.51 24.39
N THR A 198 -17.37 8.66 24.96
CA THR A 198 -18.62 9.35 24.62
C THR A 198 -18.63 9.79 23.17
N ALA A 199 -17.53 10.33 22.67
CA ALA A 199 -17.40 10.73 21.27
C ALA A 199 -17.54 9.52 20.33
N LEU A 200 -16.83 8.42 20.61
CA LEU A 200 -16.93 7.18 19.83
C LEU A 200 -18.37 6.66 19.81
N ILE A 201 -19.01 6.57 20.97
CA ILE A 201 -20.37 6.03 21.10
C ILE A 201 -21.39 6.95 20.42
N TYR A 202 -21.26 8.27 20.54
CA TYR A 202 -22.15 9.21 19.84
C TYR A 202 -22.07 9.03 18.32
N PHE A 203 -20.86 8.97 17.77
CA PHE A 203 -20.69 8.83 16.33
C PHE A 203 -21.12 7.44 15.82
N MET A 204 -20.91 6.39 16.60
CA MET A 204 -21.38 5.04 16.26
C MET A 204 -22.89 4.86 16.42
N LEU A 205 -23.44 5.10 17.61
CA LEU A 205 -24.81 4.72 18.00
C LEU A 205 -25.86 5.80 17.72
N ILE A 206 -25.49 7.07 17.60
CA ILE A 206 -26.49 8.14 17.37
C ILE A 206 -26.42 8.61 15.93
N LYS A 207 -25.22 8.89 15.42
CA LYS A 207 -25.02 9.34 14.03
C LYS A 207 -24.98 8.19 13.03
N GLY A 208 -24.25 7.10 13.33
CA GLY A 208 -24.20 5.92 12.45
C GLY A 208 -25.55 5.21 12.31
N MET A 209 -26.37 5.26 13.35
CA MET A 209 -27.71 4.68 13.39
C MET A 209 -28.75 5.44 12.54
N LYS A 210 -28.44 6.65 12.03
CA LYS A 210 -29.34 7.41 11.14
C LYS A 210 -29.74 6.70 9.84
N GLY A 211 -28.95 5.73 9.40
CA GLY A 211 -29.25 4.90 8.22
C GLY A 211 -29.71 3.48 8.55
N ALA A 212 -29.90 3.14 9.83
CA ALA A 212 -30.24 1.79 10.25
C ALA A 212 -31.69 1.45 9.88
N ALA A 213 -31.90 0.31 9.22
CA ALA A 213 -33.21 -0.12 8.72
C ALA A 213 -34.30 -0.31 9.80
N PHE A 214 -33.89 -0.34 11.07
CA PHE A 214 -34.75 -0.60 12.23
C PHE A 214 -35.09 0.64 13.05
N ILE A 215 -34.66 1.84 12.65
CA ILE A 215 -34.99 3.09 13.38
C ILE A 215 -36.15 3.81 12.71
N THR A 216 -37.20 4.06 13.48
CA THR A 216 -38.37 4.82 13.04
C THR A 216 -38.08 6.32 12.99
N ALA A 217 -38.80 7.05 12.14
CA ALA A 217 -38.66 8.50 12.02
C ALA A 217 -38.89 9.23 13.36
N ASP A 218 -39.82 8.76 14.18
CA ASP A 218 -40.10 9.32 15.51
C ASP A 218 -38.92 9.14 16.47
N MET A 219 -38.26 7.98 16.43
CA MET A 219 -37.07 7.72 17.25
C MET A 219 -35.89 8.59 16.78
N HIS A 220 -35.76 8.85 15.48
CA HIS A 220 -34.79 9.82 14.96
C HIS A 220 -35.04 11.26 15.46
N ALA A 221 -36.28 11.75 15.36
CA ALA A 221 -36.62 13.10 15.79
C ALA A 221 -36.41 13.29 17.31
N TRP A 222 -36.71 12.25 18.11
CA TRP A 222 -36.45 12.26 19.54
C TRP A 222 -34.95 12.33 19.86
N ILE A 223 -34.13 11.52 19.19
CA ILE A 223 -32.67 11.52 19.36
C ILE A 223 -32.09 12.89 18.97
N ASP A 224 -32.52 13.46 17.85
CA ASP A 224 -32.02 14.75 17.37
C ASP A 224 -32.37 15.89 18.34
N SER A 225 -33.59 15.92 18.88
CA SER A 225 -34.00 16.92 19.87
C SER A 225 -33.30 16.78 21.24
N HIS A 226 -32.90 15.57 21.63
CA HIS A 226 -32.27 15.30 22.93
C HIS A 226 -30.76 15.01 22.82
N THR A 227 -30.13 15.28 21.68
CA THR A 227 -28.71 14.94 21.42
C THR A 227 -27.76 15.49 22.48
N TRP A 228 -27.90 16.76 22.86
CA TRP A 228 -27.02 17.39 23.87
C TRP A 228 -27.21 16.78 25.27
N MET A 229 -28.46 16.43 25.63
CA MET A 229 -28.77 15.77 26.89
C MET A 229 -28.16 14.36 26.93
N LEU A 230 -28.33 13.58 25.84
CA LEU A 230 -27.74 12.24 25.70
C LEU A 230 -26.21 12.30 25.79
N LEU A 231 -25.58 13.25 25.09
CA LEU A 231 -24.14 13.49 25.16
C LEU A 231 -23.68 13.82 26.59
N GLY A 232 -24.41 14.68 27.31
CA GLY A 232 -24.11 15.04 28.68
C GLY A 232 -24.20 13.84 29.64
N ILE A 233 -25.28 13.05 29.54
CA ILE A 233 -25.49 11.85 30.37
C ILE A 233 -24.41 10.81 30.08
N CYS A 234 -24.14 10.51 28.80
CA CYS A 234 -23.08 9.60 28.40
C CYS A 234 -21.71 10.08 28.89
N PHE A 235 -21.41 11.36 28.76
CA PHE A 235 -20.15 11.93 29.22
C PHE A 235 -19.94 11.73 30.73
N VAL A 236 -20.95 12.06 31.54
CA VAL A 236 -20.87 11.89 33.00
C VAL A 236 -20.74 10.41 33.34
N PHE A 237 -21.57 9.55 32.76
CA PHE A 237 -21.56 8.10 33.00
C PHE A 237 -20.20 7.47 32.63
N PHE A 238 -19.71 7.70 31.41
CA PHE A 238 -18.44 7.12 30.96
C PHE A 238 -17.26 7.70 31.71
N THR A 239 -17.27 8.98 32.08
CA THR A 239 -16.21 9.56 32.92
C THR A 239 -16.14 8.86 34.27
N ILE A 240 -17.28 8.65 34.94
CA ILE A 240 -17.35 7.94 36.22
C ILE A 240 -16.91 6.49 36.06
N LEU A 241 -17.43 5.78 35.05
CA LEU A 241 -17.09 4.40 34.76
C LEU A 241 -15.59 4.22 34.52
N MET A 242 -15.00 5.07 33.66
CA MET A 242 -13.57 5.04 33.35
C MET A 242 -12.73 5.36 34.58
N GLN A 243 -13.18 6.27 35.44
CA GLN A 243 -12.49 6.58 36.69
C GLN A 243 -12.55 5.40 37.69
N ILE A 244 -13.68 4.70 37.79
CA ILE A 244 -13.81 3.48 38.60
C ILE A 244 -12.89 2.38 38.08
N LEU A 245 -12.88 2.13 36.77
CA LEU A 245 -12.00 1.14 36.15
C LEU A 245 -10.51 1.46 36.38
N TYR A 246 -10.15 2.74 36.33
CA TYR A 246 -8.81 3.19 36.69
C TYR A 246 -8.46 2.85 38.14
N PHE A 247 -9.38 3.05 39.09
CA PHE A 247 -9.17 2.67 40.50
C PHE A 247 -9.07 1.16 40.69
N LEU A 248 -9.75 0.36 39.86
CA LEU A 248 -9.61 -1.09 39.80
C LEU A 248 -8.32 -1.56 39.10
N LYS A 249 -7.41 -0.63 38.77
CA LYS A 249 -6.13 -0.87 38.08
C LYS A 249 -6.28 -1.44 36.66
N VAL A 250 -7.43 -1.25 36.01
CA VAL A 250 -7.62 -1.55 34.60
C VAL A 250 -6.98 -0.44 33.76
N ASN A 251 -6.22 -0.80 32.72
CA ASN A 251 -5.62 0.18 31.81
C ASN A 251 -6.71 0.77 30.89
N VAL A 252 -7.25 1.91 31.30
CA VAL A 252 -8.35 2.59 30.60
C VAL A 252 -7.97 3.04 29.18
N LEU A 253 -6.70 3.39 28.93
CA LEU A 253 -6.25 3.76 27.58
C LEU A 253 -6.29 2.56 26.63
N LYS A 254 -5.93 1.36 27.10
CA LYS A 254 -6.11 0.12 26.31
C LYS A 254 -7.57 -0.10 25.97
N LEU A 255 -8.48 0.13 26.92
CA LEU A 255 -9.92 0.02 26.69
C LEU A 255 -10.42 1.02 25.65
N VAL A 256 -10.00 2.30 25.73
CA VAL A 256 -10.33 3.32 24.72
C VAL A 256 -9.85 2.91 23.33
N VAL A 257 -8.63 2.37 23.23
CA VAL A 257 -8.09 1.88 21.95
C VAL A 257 -8.92 0.70 21.41
N LEU A 258 -9.37 -0.23 22.27
CA LEU A 258 -10.19 -1.36 21.84
C LEU A 258 -11.60 -0.93 21.41
N ILE A 259 -12.26 -0.03 22.17
CA ILE A 259 -13.54 0.56 21.78
C ILE A 259 -13.38 1.34 20.47
N GLY A 260 -12.28 2.08 20.32
CA GLY A 260 -11.94 2.79 19.08
C GLY A 260 -11.71 1.85 17.90
N THR A 261 -11.12 0.66 18.12
CA THR A 261 -10.90 -0.34 17.07
C THR A 261 -12.23 -0.86 16.57
N PHE A 262 -13.14 -1.19 17.50
CA PHE A 262 -14.50 -1.56 17.17
C PHE A 262 -15.24 -0.46 16.40
N ALA A 263 -15.15 0.79 16.88
CA ALA A 263 -15.76 1.96 16.26
C ALA A 263 -15.25 2.21 14.83
N LEU A 264 -13.93 2.15 14.66
CA LEU A 264 -13.27 2.39 13.38
C LEU A 264 -13.60 1.28 12.38
N ALA A 265 -13.62 0.02 12.83
CA ALA A 265 -14.02 -1.12 12.00
C ALA A 265 -15.50 -1.04 11.59
N MET A 266 -16.38 -0.59 12.49
CA MET A 266 -17.78 -0.31 12.19
C MET A 266 -17.93 0.81 11.16
N ALA A 267 -17.24 1.94 11.36
CA ALA A 267 -17.26 3.07 10.43
C ALA A 267 -16.68 2.70 9.06
N PHE A 268 -15.61 1.89 9.05
CA PHE A 268 -15.01 1.31 7.85
C PHE A 268 -16.03 0.46 7.07
N ALA A 269 -16.68 -0.50 7.73
CA ALA A 269 -17.71 -1.30 7.07
C ALA A 269 -18.92 -0.47 6.63
N GLY A 270 -19.31 0.55 7.40
CA GLY A 270 -20.37 1.49 7.00
C GLY A 270 -20.06 2.25 5.72
N ASN A 271 -18.80 2.66 5.53
CA ASN A 271 -18.33 3.49 4.42
C ASN A 271 -17.91 2.68 3.19
N ASP A 272 -17.06 1.66 3.39
CA ASP A 272 -16.34 0.99 2.30
C ASP A 272 -17.08 -0.23 1.75
N LEU A 273 -18.12 -0.72 2.46
CA LEU A 273 -18.95 -1.82 1.96
C LEU A 273 -19.55 -1.50 0.59
N VAL A 274 -19.99 -0.27 0.38
CA VAL A 274 -20.57 0.18 -0.90
C VAL A 274 -19.58 0.10 -2.05
N ASN A 275 -18.28 0.25 -1.78
CA ASN A 275 -17.25 0.11 -2.81
C ASN A 275 -17.21 -1.31 -3.39
N PHE A 276 -17.66 -2.31 -2.64
CA PHE A 276 -17.64 -3.70 -3.09
C PHE A 276 -19.00 -4.19 -3.57
N ILE A 277 -20.09 -3.85 -2.88
CA ILE A 277 -21.43 -4.38 -3.18
C ILE A 277 -22.36 -3.37 -3.83
N GLY A 278 -22.02 -2.07 -3.85
CA GLY A 278 -22.87 -1.02 -4.42
C GLY A 278 -23.16 -1.24 -5.89
N VAL A 279 -22.12 -1.41 -6.69
CA VAL A 279 -22.23 -1.69 -8.13
C VAL A 279 -22.92 -3.04 -8.41
N PRO A 280 -22.58 -4.15 -7.74
CA PRO A 280 -23.31 -5.41 -7.89
C PRO A 280 -24.80 -5.34 -7.55
N LEU A 281 -25.17 -4.67 -6.47
CA LEU A 281 -26.58 -4.53 -6.08
C LEU A 281 -27.33 -3.61 -7.04
N ALA A 282 -26.72 -2.51 -7.48
CA ALA A 282 -27.32 -1.65 -8.49
C ALA A 282 -27.45 -2.37 -9.86
N GLY A 283 -26.50 -3.24 -10.20
CA GLY A 283 -26.59 -4.12 -11.37
C GLY A 283 -27.68 -5.18 -11.23
N LEU A 284 -27.88 -5.73 -10.03
CA LEU A 284 -29.00 -6.64 -9.73
C LEU A 284 -30.35 -5.92 -9.88
N ASP A 285 -30.48 -4.71 -9.33
CA ASP A 285 -31.68 -3.89 -9.47
C ASP A 285 -31.98 -3.61 -10.96
N THR A 286 -30.95 -3.27 -11.74
CA THR A 286 -31.05 -3.09 -13.20
C THR A 286 -31.53 -4.37 -13.90
N TYR A 287 -31.00 -5.53 -13.51
CA TYR A 287 -31.44 -6.82 -14.06
C TYR A 287 -32.89 -7.16 -13.70
N LEU A 288 -33.31 -6.93 -12.46
CA LEU A 288 -34.68 -7.16 -12.02
C LEU A 288 -35.65 -6.26 -12.79
N GLU A 289 -35.32 -4.98 -12.97
CA GLU A 289 -36.13 -4.05 -13.77
C GLU A 289 -36.28 -4.53 -15.22
N VAL A 290 -35.19 -4.97 -15.86
CA VAL A 290 -35.22 -5.55 -17.22
C VAL A 290 -36.10 -6.81 -17.28
N ARG A 291 -36.14 -7.62 -16.21
CA ARG A 291 -36.99 -8.83 -16.14
C ARG A 291 -38.46 -8.53 -15.91
N HIS A 292 -38.77 -7.40 -15.29
CA HIS A 292 -40.15 -6.96 -15.02
C HIS A 292 -40.71 -6.06 -16.13
N SER A 293 -39.85 -5.45 -16.94
CA SER A 293 -40.25 -4.59 -18.05
C SER A 293 -40.55 -5.40 -19.33
N GLU A 294 -41.48 -4.89 -20.13
CA GLU A 294 -41.74 -5.38 -21.49
C GLU A 294 -40.85 -4.68 -22.54
N LEU A 295 -40.10 -3.64 -22.15
CA LEU A 295 -39.23 -2.89 -23.04
C LEU A 295 -37.88 -3.60 -23.23
N PRO A 296 -37.35 -3.66 -24.47
CA PRO A 296 -35.99 -4.14 -24.72
C PRO A 296 -34.93 -3.39 -23.91
N ILE A 297 -33.87 -4.10 -23.52
CA ILE A 297 -32.76 -3.55 -22.72
C ILE A 297 -32.11 -2.27 -23.30
N TYR A 298 -32.18 -2.08 -24.61
CA TYR A 298 -31.62 -0.91 -25.32
C TYR A 298 -32.54 0.31 -25.32
N SER A 299 -33.76 0.18 -24.80
CA SER A 299 -34.79 1.22 -24.78
C SER A 299 -35.33 1.52 -23.37
N LEU A 300 -35.07 0.62 -22.42
CA LEU A 300 -35.47 0.79 -21.03
C LEU A 300 -34.54 1.77 -20.31
N THR A 301 -35.05 2.96 -19.99
CA THR A 301 -34.34 3.97 -19.19
C THR A 301 -34.34 3.59 -17.70
N MET A 302 -33.23 3.81 -17.00
CA MET A 302 -33.05 3.36 -15.62
C MET A 302 -33.47 4.37 -14.55
N GLY A 303 -34.58 5.09 -14.77
CA GLY A 303 -35.11 6.06 -13.81
C GLY A 303 -35.46 5.44 -12.44
N SER A 304 -35.78 4.15 -12.36
CA SER A 304 -36.08 3.45 -11.11
C SER A 304 -34.90 3.43 -10.13
N LEU A 305 -33.66 3.54 -10.61
CA LEU A 305 -32.47 3.62 -9.76
C LEU A 305 -32.41 4.90 -8.91
N ASN A 306 -33.18 5.94 -9.26
CA ASN A 306 -33.29 7.16 -8.45
C ASN A 306 -34.17 7.00 -7.20
N THR A 307 -35.03 6.00 -7.18
CA THR A 307 -35.86 5.73 -6.01
C THR A 307 -35.01 5.15 -4.89
N MET A 308 -35.26 5.59 -3.66
CA MET A 308 -34.58 5.08 -2.48
C MET A 308 -35.05 3.64 -2.25
N SER A 309 -34.28 2.67 -2.73
CA SER A 309 -34.48 1.26 -2.40
C SER A 309 -33.49 0.87 -1.29
N ALA A 310 -34.05 0.47 -0.15
CA ALA A 310 -33.27 -0.08 0.94
C ALA A 310 -32.59 -1.36 0.44
N ALA A 311 -31.26 -1.43 0.55
CA ALA A 311 -30.56 -2.65 0.21
C ALA A 311 -31.09 -3.79 1.08
N ASN A 312 -31.34 -4.95 0.48
CA ASN A 312 -31.84 -6.09 1.23
C ASN A 312 -30.81 -6.46 2.30
N THR A 313 -31.25 -6.44 3.57
CA THR A 313 -30.44 -6.71 4.76
C THR A 313 -29.66 -8.03 4.65
N ILE A 314 -30.20 -9.02 3.91
CA ILE A 314 -29.53 -10.30 3.67
C ILE A 314 -28.19 -10.11 2.95
N TYR A 315 -28.12 -9.27 1.92
CA TYR A 315 -26.88 -9.04 1.18
C TYR A 315 -25.86 -8.27 2.03
N LEU A 316 -26.30 -7.33 2.86
CA LEU A 316 -25.43 -6.59 3.78
C LEU A 316 -24.82 -7.49 4.86
N VAL A 317 -25.63 -8.40 5.42
CA VAL A 317 -25.16 -9.39 6.40
C VAL A 317 -24.19 -10.37 5.74
N ALA A 318 -24.52 -10.90 4.57
CA ALA A 318 -23.65 -11.83 3.84
C ALA A 318 -22.29 -11.18 3.52
N ALA A 319 -22.29 -9.95 3.02
CA ALA A 319 -21.06 -9.22 2.74
C ALA A 319 -20.26 -8.94 4.03
N GLY A 320 -20.91 -8.51 5.11
CA GLY A 320 -20.27 -8.33 6.43
C GLY A 320 -19.64 -9.60 6.99
N LEU A 321 -20.30 -10.76 6.80
CA LEU A 321 -19.75 -12.06 7.18
C LEU A 321 -18.52 -12.42 6.34
N ILE A 322 -18.54 -12.20 5.02
CA ILE A 322 -17.39 -12.44 4.16
C ILE A 322 -16.21 -11.54 4.57
N MET A 323 -16.47 -10.26 4.88
CA MET A 323 -15.45 -9.35 5.39
C MET A 323 -14.85 -9.84 6.71
N ALA A 324 -15.69 -10.25 7.67
CA ALA A 324 -15.25 -10.76 8.97
C ALA A 324 -14.43 -12.06 8.85
N VAL A 325 -14.89 -13.02 8.05
CA VAL A 325 -14.18 -14.27 7.79
C VAL A 325 -12.83 -14.01 7.12
N THR A 326 -12.81 -13.10 6.14
CA THR A 326 -11.57 -12.67 5.48
C THR A 326 -10.59 -12.11 6.50
N LEU A 327 -11.03 -11.19 7.37
CA LEU A 327 -10.16 -10.58 8.38
C LEU A 327 -9.59 -11.62 9.36
N LEU A 328 -10.41 -12.60 9.76
CA LEU A 328 -10.01 -13.65 10.70
C LEU A 328 -9.05 -14.68 10.08
N THR A 329 -9.11 -14.91 8.77
CA THR A 329 -8.34 -15.97 8.09
C THR A 329 -7.19 -15.46 7.21
N SER A 330 -7.16 -14.17 6.87
CA SER A 330 -6.21 -13.61 5.91
C SER A 330 -4.80 -13.45 6.50
N LYS A 331 -3.85 -14.27 6.03
CA LYS A 331 -2.42 -14.06 6.24
C LYS A 331 -1.95 -12.71 5.68
N LYS A 332 -2.50 -12.28 4.54
CA LYS A 332 -2.17 -11.01 3.89
C LYS A 332 -2.48 -9.80 4.77
N ALA A 333 -3.66 -9.80 5.42
CA ALA A 333 -4.03 -8.73 6.36
C ALA A 333 -3.01 -8.60 7.50
N LYS A 334 -2.48 -9.72 8.00
CA LYS A 334 -1.44 -9.74 9.03
C LYS A 334 -0.11 -9.15 8.53
N ILE A 335 0.34 -9.53 7.34
CA ILE A 335 1.60 -9.04 6.72
C ILE A 335 1.51 -7.53 6.42
N VAL A 336 0.41 -7.09 5.83
CA VAL A 336 0.16 -5.68 5.50
C VAL A 336 0.12 -4.84 6.77
N LEU A 337 -0.50 -5.36 7.84
CA LEU A 337 -0.48 -4.75 9.16
C LEU A 337 0.92 -4.62 9.76
N GLN A 338 1.74 -5.68 9.72
CA GLN A 338 3.12 -5.63 10.21
C GLN A 338 3.97 -4.61 9.43
N THR A 339 3.83 -4.56 8.11
CA THR A 339 4.57 -3.65 7.24
C THR A 339 4.20 -2.18 7.51
N SER A 340 2.90 -1.89 7.67
CA SER A 340 2.44 -0.54 8.02
C SER A 340 2.91 -0.12 9.41
N LEU A 341 2.93 -1.04 10.38
CA LEU A 341 3.41 -0.75 11.73
C LEU A 341 4.90 -0.38 11.72
N ASP A 342 5.71 -1.09 10.94
CA ASP A 342 7.13 -0.81 10.78
C ASP A 342 7.42 0.59 10.20
N LEU A 343 6.57 1.11 9.33
CA LEU A 343 6.66 2.48 8.79
C LEU A 343 6.21 3.55 9.82
N SER A 344 5.29 3.20 10.71
CA SER A 344 4.70 4.12 11.70
C SER A 344 5.48 4.24 13.01
N LYS A 345 6.54 3.43 13.17
CA LYS A 345 7.40 3.38 14.38
C LYS A 345 7.95 4.76 14.73
N GLN A 346 7.85 5.12 16.01
CA GLN A 346 8.32 6.41 16.53
C GLN A 346 9.85 6.57 16.48
N ASN A 347 10.61 5.48 16.54
CA ASN A 347 12.07 5.51 16.42
C ASN A 347 12.49 5.25 14.96
N GLY A 348 13.41 6.09 14.46
CA GLY A 348 13.85 6.16 13.06
C GLY A 348 13.94 4.81 12.34
N GLY A 349 12.96 4.55 11.48
CA GLY A 349 12.98 3.48 10.49
C GLY A 349 13.46 4.01 9.13
N ASN A 350 13.87 3.08 8.26
CA ASN A 350 14.46 3.32 6.94
C ASN A 350 13.67 4.36 6.13
N GLU A 351 14.31 5.47 5.80
CA GLU A 351 13.73 6.54 5.01
C GLU A 351 13.89 6.21 3.53
N SER A 352 12.98 5.38 3.03
CA SER A 352 12.98 4.88 1.64
C SER A 352 12.74 5.96 0.58
N PHE A 353 12.43 7.19 0.99
CA PHE A 353 12.10 8.30 0.10
C PHE A 353 13.24 9.32 0.10
N GLY A 354 13.70 9.71 -1.09
CA GLY A 354 14.71 10.77 -1.24
C GLY A 354 14.20 12.14 -0.78
N SER A 355 15.07 13.16 -0.80
CA SER A 355 14.68 14.53 -0.41
C SER A 355 14.09 15.31 -1.60
N SER A 356 12.93 15.96 -1.40
CA SER A 356 12.31 16.85 -2.40
C SER A 356 12.55 18.33 -2.09
N ALA A 357 12.71 19.17 -3.12
CA ALA A 357 12.86 20.62 -2.97
C ALA A 357 11.65 21.27 -2.28
N ILE A 358 10.44 20.80 -2.59
CA ILE A 358 9.19 21.25 -1.98
C ILE A 358 9.13 20.86 -0.51
N ALA A 359 9.51 19.62 -0.18
CA ALA A 359 9.58 19.16 1.20
C ALA A 359 10.59 19.97 2.03
N ARG A 360 11.77 20.26 1.46
CA ARG A 360 12.77 21.14 2.10
C ARG A 360 12.26 22.57 2.31
N ALA A 361 11.49 23.12 1.39
CA ALA A 361 10.89 24.44 1.53
C ALA A 361 9.83 24.45 2.64
N LEU A 362 8.95 23.45 2.68
CA LEU A 362 7.90 23.33 3.70
C LEU A 362 8.49 23.14 5.10
N VAL A 363 9.45 22.22 5.28
CA VAL A 363 10.11 22.01 6.58
C VAL A 363 10.81 23.28 7.06
N ARG A 364 11.46 24.04 6.16
CA ARG A 364 12.06 25.34 6.49
C ARG A 364 11.01 26.37 6.90
N PHE A 365 9.90 26.47 6.16
CA PHE A 365 8.79 27.36 6.51
C PHE A 365 8.21 27.02 7.89
N THR A 366 7.91 25.74 8.15
CA THR A 366 7.38 25.29 9.45
C THR A 366 8.37 25.58 10.59
N ASN A 367 9.67 25.30 10.40
CA ASN A 367 10.69 25.62 11.41
C ASN A 367 10.80 27.13 11.67
N ASN A 368 10.66 27.96 10.63
CA ASN A 368 10.65 29.42 10.79
C ASN A 368 9.40 29.88 11.57
N MET A 369 8.22 29.30 11.32
CA MET A 369 7.02 29.59 12.09
C MET A 369 7.15 29.16 13.56
N VAL A 370 7.66 27.96 13.81
CA VAL A 370 7.93 27.49 15.18
C VAL A 370 8.90 28.43 15.89
N THR A 371 9.97 28.86 15.22
CA THR A 371 10.96 29.80 15.78
C THR A 371 10.33 31.18 16.06
N ALA A 372 9.45 31.67 15.18
CA ALA A 372 8.73 32.92 15.38
C ALA A 372 7.79 32.85 16.60
N VAL A 373 7.06 31.74 16.77
CA VAL A 373 6.20 31.49 17.93
C VAL A 373 7.05 31.36 19.21
N ASP A 374 8.16 30.64 19.14
CA ASP A 374 9.12 30.47 20.24
C ASP A 374 9.70 31.80 20.73
N ASN A 375 9.88 32.77 19.84
CA ASN A 375 10.39 34.11 20.17
C ASN A 375 9.33 34.99 20.85
N ILE A 376 8.05 34.69 20.68
CA ILE A 376 6.93 35.43 21.29
C ILE A 376 6.56 34.85 22.65
N LEU A 377 6.83 33.57 22.91
CA LEU A 377 6.44 32.88 24.13
C LEU A 377 7.33 33.25 25.34
N PRO A 378 6.76 33.54 26.52
CA PRO A 378 7.53 33.76 27.74
C PRO A 378 8.34 32.52 28.15
N ALA A 379 9.55 32.74 28.70
CA ALA A 379 10.49 31.66 29.07
C ALA A 379 9.87 30.58 29.99
N LYS A 380 8.98 30.97 30.91
CA LYS A 380 8.27 30.04 31.80
C LYS A 380 7.30 29.12 31.05
N VAL A 381 6.59 29.65 30.06
CA VAL A 381 5.66 28.88 29.22
C VAL A 381 6.45 27.95 28.30
N LYS A 382 7.54 28.45 27.71
CA LYS A 382 8.45 27.64 26.89
C LYS A 382 9.01 26.45 27.68
N ALA A 383 9.57 26.69 28.86
CA ALA A 383 10.09 25.62 29.72
C ALA A 383 9.00 24.62 30.14
N TRP A 384 7.77 25.09 30.35
CA TRP A 384 6.64 24.22 30.67
C TRP A 384 6.23 23.33 29.48
N ILE A 385 6.19 23.87 28.27
CA ILE A 385 5.92 23.12 27.03
C ILE A 385 7.04 22.10 26.79
N GLU A 386 8.31 22.53 26.80
CA GLU A 386 9.46 21.64 26.56
C GLU A 386 9.48 20.45 27.53
N ARG A 387 9.15 20.67 28.81
CA ARG A 387 9.06 19.58 29.79
C ARG A 387 7.96 18.56 29.49
N ARG A 388 6.88 18.96 28.80
CA ARG A 388 5.78 18.07 28.42
C ARG A 388 6.11 17.25 27.16
N PHE A 389 6.91 17.84 26.27
CA PHE A 389 7.39 17.23 25.02
C PHE A 389 8.77 16.56 25.15
N ASP A 390 9.24 16.30 26.38
CA ASP A 390 10.48 15.57 26.60
C ASP A 390 10.27 14.06 26.38
N ASN A 391 10.88 13.54 25.32
CA ASN A 391 10.75 12.14 24.90
C ASN A 391 11.68 11.18 25.66
N ARG A 392 12.57 11.69 26.53
CA ARG A 392 13.57 10.86 27.24
C ARG A 392 12.96 9.92 28.27
N GLU A 393 11.81 10.27 28.86
CA GLU A 393 11.07 9.45 29.82
C GLU A 393 9.84 8.74 29.19
N MET A 394 9.86 8.49 27.88
CA MET A 394 8.72 7.90 27.18
C MET A 394 8.46 6.46 27.63
N ILE A 395 7.19 6.17 27.97
CA ILE A 395 6.75 4.82 28.33
C ILE A 395 6.20 4.14 27.07
N LEU A 396 6.91 3.12 26.60
CA LEU A 396 6.46 2.20 25.56
C LEU A 396 6.32 0.80 26.16
N GLU A 397 5.28 0.07 25.78
CA GLU A 397 5.27 -1.37 26.03
C GLU A 397 6.35 -2.05 25.17
N GLU A 398 6.90 -3.17 25.64
CA GLU A 398 7.91 -3.93 24.89
C GLU A 398 7.40 -4.24 23.48
N ASN A 399 8.18 -3.84 22.46
CA ASN A 399 7.85 -3.99 21.04
C ASN A 399 6.61 -3.22 20.55
N ALA A 400 6.14 -2.17 21.26
CA ALA A 400 5.12 -1.26 20.76
C ALA A 400 5.70 -0.26 19.74
N SER A 401 4.93 0.10 18.72
CA SER A 401 5.32 1.05 17.66
C SER A 401 5.13 2.52 18.07
N PHE A 402 4.15 2.77 18.95
CA PHE A 402 3.86 4.08 19.55
C PHE A 402 3.08 3.92 20.86
N ASP A 403 3.00 5.01 21.64
CA ASP A 403 2.35 5.02 22.95
C ASP A 403 0.81 5.00 22.89
N LEU A 404 0.19 4.62 24.02
CA LEU A 404 -1.27 4.47 24.14
C LEU A 404 -2.03 5.79 23.94
N ILE A 405 -1.41 6.94 24.23
CA ILE A 405 -2.03 8.26 24.06
C ILE A 405 -2.16 8.59 22.57
N ARG A 406 -1.07 8.51 21.80
CA ARG A 406 -1.10 8.73 20.35
C ARG A 406 -2.04 7.72 19.69
N GLY A 407 -2.01 6.46 20.12
CA GLY A 407 -2.93 5.44 19.61
C GLY A 407 -4.40 5.77 19.88
N SER A 408 -4.72 6.23 21.09
CA SER A 408 -6.09 6.62 21.47
C SER A 408 -6.58 7.83 20.67
N VAL A 409 -5.76 8.88 20.55
CA VAL A 409 -6.13 10.08 19.78
C VAL A 409 -6.33 9.74 18.31
N SER A 410 -5.39 8.99 17.72
CA SER A 410 -5.44 8.66 16.30
C SER A 410 -6.68 7.82 15.97
N ILE A 411 -6.97 6.81 16.78
CA ILE A 411 -8.12 5.92 16.52
C ILE A 411 -9.45 6.62 16.76
N VAL A 412 -9.55 7.46 17.79
CA VAL A 412 -10.78 8.22 18.09
C VAL A 412 -11.09 9.21 16.99
N LEU A 413 -10.11 10.02 16.58
CA LEU A 413 -10.30 11.02 15.53
C LEU A 413 -10.59 10.40 14.18
N ALA A 414 -9.87 9.36 13.78
CA ALA A 414 -10.13 8.68 12.53
C ALA A 414 -11.55 8.09 12.50
N SER A 415 -11.97 7.45 13.60
CA SER A 415 -13.33 6.89 13.72
C SER A 415 -14.40 7.97 13.58
N MET A 416 -14.21 9.09 14.28
CA MET A 416 -15.17 10.21 14.26
C MET A 416 -15.26 10.85 12.87
N LEU A 417 -14.13 11.13 12.22
CA LEU A 417 -14.10 11.77 10.90
C LEU A 417 -14.74 10.88 9.83
N ILE A 418 -14.45 9.57 9.86
CA ILE A 418 -15.06 8.61 8.92
C ILE A 418 -16.56 8.51 9.18
N ALA A 419 -16.98 8.28 10.43
CA ALA A 419 -18.40 8.17 10.78
C ALA A 419 -19.18 9.45 10.46
N LEU A 420 -18.57 10.63 10.64
CA LEU A 420 -19.17 11.91 10.23
C LEU A 420 -19.34 11.99 8.72
N GLY A 421 -18.33 11.60 7.93
CA GLY A 421 -18.42 11.55 6.47
C GLY A 421 -19.53 10.63 5.99
N THR A 422 -19.60 9.41 6.54
CA THR A 422 -20.66 8.44 6.25
C THR A 422 -22.04 8.97 6.61
N SER A 423 -22.20 9.65 7.75
CA SER A 423 -23.45 10.31 8.13
C SER A 423 -23.87 11.41 7.14
N LEU A 424 -22.91 12.05 6.46
CA LEU A 424 -23.16 13.07 5.44
C LEU A 424 -23.29 12.48 4.04
N LYS A 425 -23.28 11.14 3.90
CA LYS A 425 -23.26 10.41 2.62
C LYS A 425 -22.10 10.86 1.70
N LEU A 426 -20.99 11.29 2.30
CA LEU A 426 -19.77 11.65 1.58
C LEU A 426 -18.84 10.43 1.57
N PRO A 427 -18.53 9.82 0.41
CA PRO A 427 -17.55 8.75 0.34
C PRO A 427 -16.20 9.32 0.75
N LEU A 428 -15.72 8.91 1.91
CA LEU A 428 -14.38 9.24 2.35
C LEU A 428 -13.44 8.08 2.03
N SER A 429 -12.16 8.41 1.86
CA SER A 429 -11.12 7.40 1.87
C SER A 429 -10.73 7.11 3.32
N THR A 430 -11.12 5.95 3.83
CA THR A 430 -10.75 5.52 5.18
C THR A 430 -9.22 5.46 5.32
N THR A 431 -8.52 4.94 4.30
CA THR A 431 -7.06 4.93 4.19
C THR A 431 -6.44 6.33 4.29
N TYR A 432 -7.02 7.33 3.62
CA TYR A 432 -6.44 8.68 3.65
C TYR A 432 -6.65 9.33 5.01
N VAL A 433 -7.85 9.19 5.58
CA VAL A 433 -8.19 9.80 6.87
C VAL A 433 -7.34 9.18 7.99
N THR A 434 -7.27 7.85 8.10
CA THR A 434 -6.47 7.18 9.15
C THR A 434 -4.99 7.50 9.05
N PHE A 435 -4.44 7.49 7.83
CA PHE A 435 -3.05 7.83 7.57
C PHE A 435 -2.76 9.29 7.94
N MET A 436 -3.60 10.23 7.50
CA MET A 436 -3.39 11.66 7.74
C MET A 436 -3.56 12.05 9.21
N VAL A 437 -4.53 11.47 9.93
CA VAL A 437 -4.64 11.66 11.39
C VAL A 437 -3.37 11.18 12.07
N THR A 438 -2.87 9.99 11.70
CA THR A 438 -1.68 9.39 12.31
C THR A 438 -0.41 10.20 12.01
N MET A 439 -0.30 10.74 10.79
CA MET A 439 0.80 11.61 10.37
C MET A 439 0.74 12.96 11.08
N GLY A 440 -0.44 13.58 11.16
CA GLY A 440 -0.64 14.83 11.91
C GLY A 440 -0.30 14.67 13.39
N ALA A 441 -0.76 13.59 14.02
CA ALA A 441 -0.42 13.25 15.39
C ALA A 441 1.10 13.01 15.57
N SER A 442 1.75 12.37 14.60
CA SER A 442 3.21 12.16 14.64
C SER A 442 4.01 13.46 14.60
N LEU A 443 3.53 14.44 13.81
CA LEU A 443 4.14 15.74 13.69
C LEU A 443 3.97 16.54 14.99
N ALA A 444 2.77 16.49 15.58
CA ALA A 444 2.51 17.13 16.88
C ALA A 444 3.38 16.56 18.00
N ASP A 445 3.69 15.27 17.98
CA ASP A 445 4.58 14.60 18.95
C ASP A 445 6.07 14.95 18.78
N ARG A 446 6.42 15.82 17.82
CA ARG A 446 7.81 16.12 17.45
C ARG A 446 8.61 14.85 17.14
N ALA A 447 7.95 13.80 16.65
CA ALA A 447 8.58 12.53 16.30
C ALA A 447 9.45 12.63 15.03
N TRP A 448 9.40 13.77 14.33
CA TRP A 448 10.22 14.06 13.15
C TRP A 448 11.43 14.86 13.60
N SER A 449 12.61 14.22 13.62
CA SER A 449 13.87 14.91 13.88
C SER A 449 14.20 15.87 12.73
N ARG A 450 15.07 16.87 12.97
CA ARG A 450 15.55 17.79 11.92
C ARG A 450 16.13 17.05 10.70
N GLU A 451 16.73 15.89 10.92
CA GLU A 451 17.35 15.05 9.89
C GLU A 451 16.33 14.19 9.13
N SER A 452 15.24 13.76 9.78
CA SER A 452 14.21 12.89 9.20
C SER A 452 13.01 13.62 8.59
N ALA A 453 12.74 14.85 9.04
CA ALA A 453 11.52 15.59 8.69
C ALA A 453 11.35 15.78 7.18
N VAL A 454 12.43 16.07 6.46
CA VAL A 454 12.39 16.29 5.00
C VAL A 454 12.01 15.01 4.26
N TYR A 455 12.56 13.87 4.68
CA TYR A 455 12.30 12.58 4.05
C TYR A 455 10.88 12.07 4.36
N ARG A 456 10.40 12.26 5.58
CA ARG A 456 9.02 11.93 5.97
C ARG A 456 7.96 12.80 5.28
N VAL A 457 8.22 14.10 5.15
CA VAL A 457 7.37 15.01 4.34
C VAL A 457 7.39 14.60 2.87
N THR A 458 8.57 14.24 2.34
CA THR A 458 8.66 13.77 0.95
C THR A 458 7.89 12.46 0.75
N GLY A 459 7.99 11.52 1.69
CA GLY A 459 7.19 10.29 1.70
C GLY A 459 5.68 10.57 1.75
N MET A 460 5.25 11.51 2.61
CA MET A 460 3.84 11.93 2.68
C MET A 460 3.35 12.48 1.33
N PHE A 461 4.12 13.37 0.68
CA PHE A 461 3.77 13.89 -0.65
C PHE A 461 3.81 12.82 -1.74
N ALA A 462 4.74 11.88 -1.67
CA ALA A 462 4.78 10.76 -2.62
C ALA A 462 3.54 9.86 -2.49
N VAL A 463 3.10 9.60 -1.26
CA VAL A 463 1.85 8.86 -0.97
C VAL A 463 0.64 9.64 -1.49
N ILE A 464 0.51 10.93 -1.18
CA ILE A 464 -0.55 11.80 -1.71
C ILE A 464 -0.51 11.86 -3.25
N GLY A 465 0.68 11.96 -3.85
CA GLY A 465 0.84 11.95 -5.30
C GLY A 465 0.38 10.63 -5.92
N GLY A 466 0.72 9.50 -5.29
CA GLY A 466 0.24 8.18 -5.68
C GLY A 466 -1.29 8.09 -5.69
N TRP A 467 -1.96 8.71 -4.72
CA TRP A 467 -3.42 8.77 -4.64
C TRP A 467 -4.07 9.50 -5.82
N PHE A 468 -3.50 10.64 -6.25
CA PHE A 468 -3.96 11.35 -7.45
C PHE A 468 -3.73 10.52 -8.71
N ILE A 469 -2.59 9.83 -8.81
CA ILE A 469 -2.29 8.95 -9.94
C ILE A 469 -3.30 7.80 -9.99
N THR A 470 -3.64 7.19 -8.86
CA THR A 470 -4.68 6.14 -8.78
C THR A 470 -6.00 6.64 -9.35
N ALA A 471 -6.46 7.82 -8.96
CA ALA A 471 -7.71 8.40 -9.46
C ALA A 471 -7.69 8.60 -10.99
N ILE A 472 -6.59 9.12 -11.53
CA ILE A 472 -6.43 9.36 -12.97
C ILE A 472 -6.40 8.03 -13.75
N VAL A 473 -5.61 7.06 -13.28
CA VAL A 473 -5.50 5.75 -13.92
C VAL A 473 -6.85 5.01 -13.87
N ALA A 474 -7.55 5.08 -12.74
CA ALA A 474 -8.88 4.51 -12.56
C ALA A 474 -9.88 5.07 -13.57
N PHE A 475 -9.92 6.40 -13.70
CA PHE A 475 -10.74 7.10 -14.68
C PHE A 475 -10.42 6.65 -16.11
N ILE A 476 -9.14 6.66 -16.51
CA ILE A 476 -8.72 6.34 -17.88
C ILE A 476 -9.03 4.88 -18.24
N ILE A 477 -8.72 3.93 -17.36
CA ILE A 477 -8.98 2.51 -17.60
C ILE A 477 -10.48 2.27 -17.74
N CYS A 478 -11.29 2.80 -16.82
CA CYS A 478 -12.73 2.58 -16.86
C CYS A 478 -13.38 3.27 -18.08
N PHE A 479 -12.91 4.47 -18.43
CA PHE A 479 -13.30 5.17 -19.66
C PHE A 479 -13.03 4.32 -20.91
N ALA A 480 -11.83 3.75 -21.03
CA ALA A 480 -11.45 2.92 -22.18
C ALA A 480 -12.26 1.61 -22.25
N ILE A 481 -12.48 0.94 -21.12
CA ILE A 481 -13.27 -0.31 -21.07
C ILE A 481 -14.74 -0.03 -21.40
N ALA A 482 -15.32 1.07 -20.93
CA ALA A 482 -16.70 1.44 -21.24
C ALA A 482 -16.90 1.71 -22.75
N ILE A 483 -15.95 2.40 -23.40
CA ILE A 483 -15.95 2.58 -24.86
C ILE A 483 -15.90 1.21 -25.57
N LEU A 484 -15.00 0.33 -25.11
CA LEU A 484 -14.85 -1.01 -25.68
C LEU A 484 -16.14 -1.83 -25.58
N PHE A 485 -16.87 -1.74 -24.46
CA PHE A 485 -18.16 -2.41 -24.30
C PHE A 485 -19.27 -1.81 -25.13
N TYR A 486 -19.31 -0.49 -25.28
CA TYR A 486 -20.30 0.17 -26.13
C TYR A 486 -20.19 -0.29 -27.59
N TYR A 487 -18.98 -0.24 -28.17
CA TYR A 487 -18.78 -0.60 -29.59
C TYR A 487 -18.66 -2.11 -29.82
N GLY A 488 -18.06 -2.86 -28.90
CA GLY A 488 -17.80 -4.29 -29.05
C GLY A 488 -18.91 -5.21 -28.51
N GLY A 489 -19.89 -4.66 -27.79
CA GLY A 489 -21.06 -5.38 -27.28
C GLY A 489 -20.70 -6.64 -26.48
N VAL A 490 -21.47 -7.71 -26.69
CA VAL A 490 -21.32 -8.98 -25.93
C VAL A 490 -19.97 -9.64 -26.14
N ILE A 491 -19.41 -9.55 -27.35
CA ILE A 491 -18.12 -10.17 -27.68
C ILE A 491 -17.00 -9.53 -26.86
N ALA A 492 -16.95 -8.20 -26.81
CA ALA A 492 -15.98 -7.48 -25.98
C ALA A 492 -16.12 -7.83 -24.50
N MET A 493 -17.34 -7.95 -23.98
CA MET A 493 -17.56 -8.37 -22.59
C MET A 493 -17.01 -9.77 -22.32
N ILE A 494 -17.25 -10.75 -23.19
CA ILE A 494 -16.73 -12.11 -23.02
C ILE A 494 -15.20 -12.12 -23.02
N VAL A 495 -14.57 -11.38 -23.95
CA VAL A 495 -13.10 -11.28 -24.04
C VAL A 495 -12.52 -10.64 -22.76
N MET A 496 -13.11 -9.56 -22.27
CA MET A 496 -12.65 -8.89 -21.06
C MET A 496 -12.87 -9.73 -19.80
N ILE A 497 -13.97 -10.47 -19.72
CA ILE A 497 -14.22 -11.45 -18.65
C ILE A 497 -13.14 -12.53 -18.67
N ALA A 498 -12.84 -13.11 -19.84
CA ALA A 498 -11.79 -14.11 -19.98
C ALA A 498 -10.41 -13.55 -19.59
N LEU A 499 -10.08 -12.33 -20.02
CA LEU A 499 -8.85 -11.65 -19.66
C LEU A 499 -8.74 -11.43 -18.14
N ALA A 500 -9.81 -10.97 -17.49
CA ALA A 500 -9.86 -10.79 -16.05
C ALA A 500 -9.61 -12.11 -15.30
N VAL A 501 -10.20 -13.23 -15.76
CA VAL A 501 -9.98 -14.56 -15.19
C VAL A 501 -8.51 -15.00 -15.34
N VAL A 502 -7.90 -14.78 -16.51
CA VAL A 502 -6.49 -15.11 -16.75
C VAL A 502 -5.56 -14.31 -15.82
N ILE A 503 -5.82 -13.01 -15.65
CA ILE A 503 -5.07 -12.15 -14.73
C ILE A 503 -5.15 -12.70 -13.30
N ILE A 504 -6.36 -13.03 -12.81
CA ILE A 504 -6.57 -13.61 -11.48
C ILE A 504 -5.76 -14.89 -11.29
N ILE A 505 -5.79 -15.81 -12.26
CA ILE A 505 -5.08 -17.10 -12.17
C ILE A 505 -3.56 -16.88 -12.12
N LYS A 506 -3.03 -16.04 -13.00
CA LYS A 506 -1.58 -15.76 -13.10
C LYS A 506 -1.04 -15.13 -11.82
N ASN A 507 -1.79 -14.21 -11.21
CA ASN A 507 -1.37 -13.56 -9.97
C ASN A 507 -1.40 -14.50 -8.77
N ARG A 508 -2.36 -15.43 -8.71
CA ARG A 508 -2.37 -16.46 -7.67
C ARG A 508 -1.16 -17.39 -7.77
N ALA A 509 -0.78 -17.78 -8.99
CA ALA A 509 0.42 -18.59 -9.23
C ALA A 509 1.71 -17.86 -8.82
N ARG A 510 1.82 -16.56 -9.10
CA ARG A 510 2.97 -15.73 -8.69
C ARG A 510 3.04 -15.51 -7.17
N THR A 511 1.88 -15.35 -6.52
CA THR A 511 1.79 -15.18 -5.07
C THR A 511 2.24 -16.44 -4.33
N ASN A 512 1.89 -17.64 -4.83
CA ASN A 512 2.31 -18.90 -4.20
C ASN A 512 3.84 -19.08 -4.22
N LYS A 513 4.53 -18.63 -5.27
CA LYS A 513 6.00 -18.77 -5.38
C LYS A 513 6.76 -17.84 -4.42
N ASN A 514 6.21 -16.65 -4.11
CA ASN A 514 6.80 -15.73 -3.13
C ASN A 514 6.48 -16.10 -1.67
N ASN A 515 5.41 -16.87 -1.42
CA ASN A 515 5.04 -17.30 -0.07
C ASN A 515 6.01 -18.35 0.50
N GLU A 516 6.68 -19.15 -0.33
CA GLU A 516 7.63 -20.18 0.16
C GLU A 516 8.86 -19.55 0.84
N THR A 517 9.41 -18.46 0.27
CA THR A 517 10.52 -17.70 0.88
C THR A 517 10.09 -16.96 2.16
N ASP A 518 8.84 -16.45 2.21
CA ASP A 518 8.30 -15.78 3.40
C ASP A 518 7.90 -16.78 4.52
N ASP A 519 7.49 -18.00 4.17
CA ASP A 519 7.19 -19.06 5.14
C ASP A 519 8.47 -19.52 5.88
N LEU A 520 9.65 -19.52 5.23
CA LEU A 520 10.95 -19.75 5.90
C LEU A 520 11.30 -18.64 6.89
N PHE A 521 11.12 -17.38 6.50
CA PHE A 521 11.31 -16.24 7.40
C PHE A 521 10.35 -16.30 8.61
N ASP A 522 9.08 -16.64 8.39
CA ASP A 522 8.10 -16.84 9.46
C ASP A 522 8.48 -18.04 10.35
N LYS A 523 8.98 -19.13 9.79
CA LYS A 523 9.47 -20.30 10.57
C LYS A 523 10.63 -19.92 11.48
N ALA A 524 11.58 -19.14 10.96
CA ALA A 524 12.72 -18.62 11.71
C ALA A 524 12.32 -17.62 12.82
N LEU A 525 11.17 -16.94 12.71
CA LEU A 525 10.68 -16.01 13.72
C LEU A 525 9.82 -16.65 14.82
N ASN A 526 9.18 -17.79 14.53
CA ASN A 526 8.26 -18.45 15.46
C ASN A 526 8.88 -19.62 16.25
N THR A 527 10.11 -20.00 15.90
CA THR A 527 10.85 -21.08 16.57
C THR A 527 11.79 -20.51 17.64
N SER A 528 12.01 -21.23 18.73
CA SER A 528 12.99 -20.87 19.79
C SER A 528 14.25 -21.75 19.76
N ASP A 529 14.28 -22.75 18.89
CA ASP A 529 15.39 -23.67 18.70
C ASP A 529 16.50 -23.01 17.87
N GLN A 530 17.70 -22.92 18.45
CA GLN A 530 18.85 -22.23 17.86
C GLN A 530 19.38 -22.93 16.59
N GLU A 531 19.34 -24.27 16.55
CA GLU A 531 19.78 -25.03 15.38
C GLU A 531 18.84 -24.79 14.19
N VAL A 532 17.53 -24.84 14.45
CA VAL A 532 16.51 -24.59 13.43
C VAL A 532 16.57 -23.15 12.90
N ILE A 533 16.81 -22.16 13.78
CA ILE A 533 16.98 -20.76 13.36
C ILE A 533 18.21 -20.61 12.45
N TYR A 534 19.31 -21.28 12.78
CA TYR A 534 20.54 -21.23 12.00
C TYR A 534 20.43 -21.93 10.64
N GLU A 535 19.87 -23.15 10.60
CA GLU A 535 19.60 -23.86 9.34
C GLU A 535 18.67 -23.05 8.42
N THR A 536 17.65 -22.42 9.01
CA THR A 536 16.72 -21.58 8.25
C THR A 536 17.41 -20.30 7.75
N LEU A 537 18.34 -19.72 8.52
CA LEU A 537 19.15 -18.58 8.07
C LEU A 537 20.02 -18.95 6.87
N ILE A 538 20.76 -20.07 6.93
CA ILE A 538 21.59 -20.53 5.81
C ILE A 538 20.73 -20.81 4.58
N GLN A 539 19.61 -21.52 4.75
CA GLN A 539 18.71 -21.85 3.66
C GLN A 539 18.13 -20.58 3.01
N HIS A 540 17.69 -19.61 3.81
CA HIS A 540 17.18 -18.35 3.29
C HIS A 540 18.29 -17.52 2.62
N ASN A 541 19.50 -17.53 3.17
CA ASN A 541 20.64 -16.79 2.64
C ASN A 541 21.10 -17.34 1.28
N LYS A 542 21.25 -18.66 1.14
CA LYS A 542 21.64 -19.26 -0.14
C LYS A 542 20.58 -19.05 -1.23
N GLU A 543 19.29 -19.17 -0.90
CA GLU A 543 18.19 -18.91 -1.84
C GLU A 543 18.17 -17.44 -2.25
N SER A 544 18.40 -16.53 -1.30
CA SER A 544 18.46 -15.09 -1.55
C SER A 544 19.63 -14.69 -2.45
N ILE A 545 20.83 -15.21 -2.19
CA ILE A 545 22.02 -14.94 -3.00
C ILE A 545 21.86 -15.56 -4.39
N SER A 546 21.40 -16.80 -4.49
CA SER A 546 21.13 -17.48 -5.76
C SER A 546 20.12 -16.71 -6.62
N GLU A 547 19.05 -16.22 -6.00
CA GLU A 547 18.07 -15.40 -6.70
C GLU A 547 18.67 -14.09 -7.24
N LEU A 548 19.51 -13.41 -6.43
CA LEU A 548 20.18 -12.17 -6.85
C LEU A 548 21.22 -12.42 -7.95
N LEU A 549 21.93 -13.55 -7.92
CA LEU A 549 22.87 -13.94 -8.98
C LEU A 549 22.14 -14.27 -10.28
N ASN A 550 21.01 -14.96 -10.22
CA ASN A 550 20.18 -15.23 -11.40
C ASN A 550 19.61 -13.95 -12.01
N ILE A 551 19.13 -13.01 -11.19
CA ILE A 551 18.73 -11.67 -11.66
C ILE A 551 19.92 -10.94 -12.30
N SER A 552 21.10 -11.00 -11.67
CA SER A 552 22.33 -10.37 -12.19
C SER A 552 22.74 -10.94 -13.54
N LYS A 553 22.61 -12.26 -13.72
CA LYS A 553 22.85 -12.98 -14.97
C LYS A 553 21.89 -12.56 -16.08
N ASP A 554 20.59 -12.50 -15.77
CA ASP A 554 19.57 -12.06 -16.73
C ASP A 554 19.79 -10.61 -17.16
N ILE A 555 20.13 -9.72 -16.21
CA ILE A 555 20.43 -8.32 -16.50
C ILE A 555 21.68 -8.22 -17.38
N TYR A 556 22.79 -8.85 -17.00
CA TYR A 556 24.04 -8.79 -17.77
C TYR A 556 23.84 -9.29 -19.21
N ASN A 557 23.22 -10.46 -19.37
CA ASN A 557 22.90 -11.02 -20.68
C ASN A 557 21.98 -10.08 -21.48
N GLY A 558 20.97 -9.49 -20.83
CA GLY A 558 20.07 -8.53 -21.44
C GLY A 558 20.77 -7.26 -21.91
N VAL A 559 21.64 -6.67 -21.08
CA VAL A 559 22.39 -5.45 -21.39
C VAL A 559 23.34 -5.67 -22.55
N VAL A 560 24.16 -6.72 -22.52
CA VAL A 560 25.16 -6.98 -23.57
C VAL A 560 24.48 -7.31 -24.90
N ASN A 561 23.44 -8.15 -24.91
CA ASN A 561 22.71 -8.44 -26.16
C ASN A 561 21.96 -7.22 -26.70
N ALA A 562 21.39 -6.39 -25.82
CA ALA A 562 20.69 -5.19 -26.23
C ALA A 562 21.65 -4.11 -26.75
N PHE A 563 22.86 -4.00 -26.19
CA PHE A 563 23.91 -3.15 -26.71
C PHE A 563 24.35 -3.59 -28.11
N MET A 564 24.58 -4.89 -28.34
CA MET A 564 24.95 -5.42 -29.67
C MET A 564 23.85 -5.27 -30.73
N LYS A 565 22.58 -5.18 -30.32
CA LYS A 565 21.40 -5.12 -31.22
C LYS A 565 20.72 -3.75 -31.24
N GLU A 566 21.27 -2.75 -30.55
CA GLU A 566 20.70 -1.40 -30.42
C GLU A 566 19.27 -1.38 -29.83
N ASP A 567 18.95 -2.32 -28.92
CA ASP A 567 17.61 -2.43 -28.32
C ASP A 567 17.46 -1.56 -27.06
N ILE A 568 17.06 -0.31 -27.27
CA ILE A 568 16.80 0.66 -26.19
C ILE A 568 15.71 0.20 -25.22
N LYS A 569 14.71 -0.57 -25.65
CA LYS A 569 13.61 -1.02 -24.78
C LYS A 569 14.14 -1.98 -23.74
N THR A 570 14.98 -2.93 -24.17
CA THR A 570 15.62 -3.89 -23.27
C THR A 570 16.63 -3.22 -22.34
N LEU A 571 17.41 -2.22 -22.82
CA LEU A 571 18.31 -1.44 -21.95
C LEU A 571 17.58 -0.63 -20.89
N ARG A 572 16.46 0.03 -21.23
CA ARG A 572 15.60 0.72 -20.25
C ARG A 572 15.02 -0.23 -19.22
N LYS A 573 14.60 -1.42 -19.64
CA LYS A 573 14.13 -2.48 -18.75
C LYS A 573 15.25 -2.94 -17.81
N ALA A 574 16.44 -3.24 -18.35
CA ALA A 574 17.59 -3.69 -17.58
C ALA A 574 18.06 -2.66 -16.54
N SER A 575 18.06 -1.36 -16.88
CA SER A 575 18.39 -0.28 -15.93
C SER A 575 17.39 -0.21 -14.77
N ASN A 576 16.09 -0.41 -15.06
CA ASN A 576 15.08 -0.52 -14.02
C ASN A 576 15.25 -1.80 -13.18
N ASP A 577 15.56 -2.93 -13.82
CA ASP A 577 15.78 -4.22 -13.15
C ASP A 577 17.01 -4.15 -12.21
N CYS A 578 18.09 -3.46 -12.59
CA CYS A 578 19.22 -3.16 -11.68
C CYS A 578 18.77 -2.44 -10.39
N ARG A 579 17.90 -1.43 -10.52
CA ARG A 579 17.37 -0.69 -9.37
C ARG A 579 16.52 -1.59 -8.48
N LEU A 580 15.61 -2.37 -9.08
CA LEU A 580 14.75 -3.31 -8.36
C LEU A 580 15.57 -4.40 -7.66
N ALA A 581 16.61 -4.92 -8.31
CA ALA A 581 17.52 -5.92 -7.74
C ALA A 581 18.24 -5.37 -6.49
N LYS A 582 18.69 -4.11 -6.52
CA LYS A 582 19.30 -3.46 -5.37
C LYS A 582 18.32 -3.28 -4.20
N ASP A 583 17.10 -2.85 -4.48
CA ASP A 583 16.08 -2.70 -3.43
C ASP A 583 15.72 -4.05 -2.83
N LYS A 584 15.62 -5.10 -3.65
CA LYS A 584 15.41 -6.47 -3.22
C LYS A 584 16.55 -6.99 -2.35
N MET A 585 17.81 -6.80 -2.76
CA MET A 585 18.98 -7.17 -1.96
C MET A 585 18.94 -6.52 -0.58
N LYS A 586 18.59 -5.22 -0.48
CA LYS A 586 18.43 -4.53 0.82
C LYS A 586 17.34 -5.16 1.69
N GLN A 587 16.22 -5.55 1.09
CA GLN A 587 15.12 -6.22 1.79
C GLN A 587 15.56 -7.59 2.33
N LEU A 588 16.22 -8.41 1.51
CA LEU A 588 16.71 -9.74 1.89
C LEU A 588 17.76 -9.65 3.01
N LYS A 589 18.78 -8.79 2.84
CA LYS A 589 19.80 -8.50 3.87
C LYS A 589 19.16 -8.12 5.20
N ARG A 590 18.13 -7.26 5.17
CA ARG A 590 17.42 -6.82 6.38
C ARG A 590 16.66 -7.96 7.06
N LYS A 591 15.95 -8.80 6.29
CA LYS A 591 15.24 -9.97 6.83
C LYS A 591 16.23 -10.92 7.52
N GLU A 592 17.34 -11.23 6.87
CA GLU A 592 18.33 -12.15 7.42
C GLU A 592 19.05 -11.58 8.65
N ILE A 593 19.32 -10.27 8.70
CA ILE A 593 19.80 -9.62 9.93
C ILE A 593 18.79 -9.78 11.08
N ILE A 594 17.49 -9.72 10.81
CA ILE A 594 16.47 -9.92 11.86
C ILE A 594 16.52 -11.36 12.38
N ILE A 595 16.69 -12.36 11.51
CA ILE A 595 16.88 -13.76 11.92
C ILE A 595 18.16 -13.89 12.76
N MET A 596 19.27 -13.33 12.26
CA MET A 596 20.58 -13.41 12.89
C MET A 596 20.62 -12.77 14.29
N ARG A 597 19.85 -11.70 14.54
CA ARG A 597 19.70 -11.09 15.87
C ARG A 597 19.07 -12.01 16.92
N ARG A 598 18.52 -13.15 16.52
CA ARG A 598 17.96 -14.17 17.44
C ARG A 598 18.97 -15.26 17.80
N LEU A 599 20.10 -15.33 17.10
CA LEU A 599 21.17 -16.29 17.36
C LEU A 599 22.05 -15.82 18.52
N ASP A 600 22.59 -16.77 19.28
CA ASP A 600 23.49 -16.50 20.42
C ASP A 600 24.86 -15.94 19.99
N ASP A 601 25.53 -15.23 20.91
CA ASP A 601 26.83 -14.55 20.71
C ASP A 601 27.97 -15.45 20.19
N LYS A 602 27.86 -16.78 20.32
CA LYS A 602 28.84 -17.74 19.78
C LYS A 602 28.90 -17.74 18.24
N MET A 603 27.90 -17.19 17.56
CA MET A 603 27.82 -17.12 16.09
C MET A 603 28.35 -15.79 15.50
N ILE A 604 28.94 -14.90 16.31
CA ILE A 604 29.44 -13.58 15.87
C ILE A 604 30.49 -13.68 14.75
N ASN A 605 31.35 -14.70 14.73
CA ASN A 605 32.38 -14.84 13.70
C ASN A 605 31.77 -15.09 12.30
N LYS A 606 30.62 -15.75 12.22
CA LYS A 606 29.91 -16.03 10.95
C LYS A 606 29.19 -14.80 10.38
N ASN A 607 28.88 -13.83 11.24
CA ASN A 607 28.30 -12.53 10.87
C ASN A 607 29.22 -11.73 9.90
N THR A 608 30.54 -11.84 10.08
CA THR A 608 31.51 -11.16 9.20
C THR A 608 31.38 -11.64 7.76
N TRP A 609 31.30 -12.96 7.56
CA TRP A 609 31.20 -13.57 6.22
C TRP A 609 29.83 -13.29 5.58
N PHE A 610 28.76 -13.32 6.36
CA PHE A 610 27.43 -12.89 5.94
C PHE A 610 27.41 -11.44 5.41
N HIS A 611 28.04 -10.50 6.12
CA HIS A 611 28.09 -9.12 5.65
C HIS A 611 28.96 -8.97 4.40
N LEU A 612 30.04 -9.74 4.30
CA LEU A 612 30.89 -9.75 3.12
C LEU A 612 30.15 -10.27 1.88
N SER A 613 29.38 -11.36 1.99
CA SER A 613 28.64 -11.91 0.84
C SER A 613 27.66 -10.90 0.26
N TYR A 614 26.89 -10.21 1.12
CA TYR A 614 26.01 -9.13 0.68
C TYR A 614 26.75 -7.92 0.10
N ASN A 615 27.92 -7.58 0.62
CA ASN A 615 28.70 -6.48 0.05
C ASN A 615 29.21 -6.84 -1.35
N CYS A 616 29.64 -8.10 -1.57
CA CYS A 616 30.03 -8.58 -2.90
C CYS A 616 28.85 -8.49 -3.87
N ILE A 617 27.65 -8.95 -3.48
CA ILE A 617 26.44 -8.81 -4.29
C ILE A 617 26.10 -7.33 -4.56
N GLU A 618 26.28 -6.45 -3.58
CA GLU A 618 26.07 -5.02 -3.80
C GLU A 618 27.04 -4.47 -4.87
N GLN A 619 28.31 -4.88 -4.84
CA GLN A 619 29.29 -4.49 -5.86
C GLN A 619 28.96 -5.04 -7.24
N ILE A 620 28.53 -6.29 -7.33
CA ILE A 620 28.04 -6.90 -8.58
C ILE A 620 26.92 -6.06 -9.19
N LEU A 621 25.93 -5.67 -8.38
CA LEU A 621 24.83 -4.82 -8.83
C LEU A 621 25.28 -3.40 -9.22
N TYR A 622 26.30 -2.84 -8.55
CA TYR A 622 26.90 -1.57 -8.95
C TYR A 622 27.64 -1.68 -10.29
N ALA A 623 28.44 -2.72 -10.49
CA ALA A 623 29.13 -2.98 -11.76
C ALA A 623 28.12 -3.11 -12.90
N LEU A 624 27.05 -3.91 -12.73
CA LEU A 624 25.97 -4.02 -13.71
C LEU A 624 25.33 -2.68 -14.06
N ARG A 625 25.14 -1.82 -13.07
CA ARG A 625 24.60 -0.48 -13.31
C ARG A 625 25.60 0.42 -14.05
N ARG A 626 26.88 0.36 -13.70
CA ARG A 626 27.97 1.08 -14.39
C ARG A 626 28.20 0.61 -15.82
N ILE A 627 27.76 -0.60 -16.17
CA ILE A 627 27.67 -1.07 -17.56
C ILE A 627 26.38 -0.57 -18.22
N CYS A 628 25.24 -0.79 -17.57
CA CYS A 628 23.92 -0.58 -18.13
C CYS A 628 23.59 0.89 -18.43
N ASP A 629 23.87 1.79 -17.48
CA ASP A 629 23.50 3.20 -17.62
C ASP A 629 24.26 3.87 -18.80
N PRO A 630 25.59 3.67 -18.98
CA PRO A 630 26.30 4.16 -20.16
C PRO A 630 25.86 3.50 -21.48
N CYS A 631 25.63 2.18 -21.51
CA CYS A 631 25.12 1.51 -22.71
C CYS A 631 23.76 2.06 -23.14
N LYS A 632 22.87 2.28 -22.16
CA LYS A 632 21.57 2.89 -22.38
C LYS A 632 21.73 4.30 -22.94
N GLU A 633 22.50 5.16 -22.29
CA GLU A 633 22.70 6.55 -22.74
C GLU A 633 23.25 6.62 -24.17
N TYR A 634 24.23 5.77 -24.47
CA TYR A 634 24.85 5.71 -25.79
C TYR A 634 23.85 5.30 -26.89
N VAL A 635 23.03 4.27 -26.65
CA VAL A 635 22.01 3.82 -27.60
C VAL A 635 20.83 4.80 -27.68
N ASP A 636 20.41 5.41 -26.56
CA ASP A 636 19.31 6.39 -26.53
C ASP A 636 19.67 7.64 -27.35
N ASN A 637 20.96 8.02 -27.35
CA ASN A 637 21.49 9.12 -28.16
C ASN A 637 21.75 8.75 -29.63
N SER A 638 21.46 7.50 -30.04
CA SER A 638 21.68 7.01 -31.42
C SER A 638 23.12 7.22 -31.93
N PHE A 639 24.11 7.04 -31.04
CA PHE A 639 25.52 7.10 -31.40
C PHE A 639 25.96 5.91 -32.28
N THR A 640 27.18 5.97 -32.81
CA THR A 640 27.68 4.99 -33.79
C THR A 640 27.63 3.56 -33.24
N PRO A 641 26.94 2.61 -33.90
CA PRO A 641 26.89 1.22 -33.45
C PRO A 641 28.25 0.55 -33.36
N LEU A 642 28.30 -0.51 -32.55
CA LEU A 642 29.48 -1.37 -32.46
C LEU A 642 29.78 -2.03 -33.82
N ASP A 643 31.03 -1.92 -34.28
CA ASP A 643 31.46 -2.55 -35.52
C ASP A 643 31.36 -4.08 -35.39
N LYS A 644 30.89 -4.73 -36.46
CA LYS A 644 30.70 -6.18 -36.55
C LYS A 644 31.98 -6.97 -36.27
N LYS A 645 33.16 -6.37 -36.49
CA LYS A 645 34.46 -6.96 -36.14
C LYS A 645 34.60 -7.28 -34.65
N TYR A 646 33.94 -6.52 -33.78
CA TYR A 646 34.02 -6.70 -32.32
C TYR A 646 32.94 -7.61 -31.73
N LEU A 647 31.91 -8.00 -32.51
CA LEU A 647 30.83 -8.85 -32.01
C LEU A 647 31.33 -10.18 -31.41
N PRO A 648 32.24 -10.94 -32.07
CA PRO A 648 32.76 -12.18 -31.48
C PRO A 648 33.54 -11.95 -30.17
N GLU A 649 34.21 -10.81 -30.06
CA GLU A 649 34.97 -10.43 -28.87
C GLU A 649 34.03 -10.12 -27.69
N VAL A 650 32.95 -9.36 -27.94
CA VAL A 650 31.90 -9.08 -26.95
C VAL A 650 31.14 -10.35 -26.56
N GLU A 651 30.86 -11.25 -27.50
CA GLU A 651 30.24 -12.55 -27.22
C GLU A 651 31.13 -13.39 -26.29
N ASN A 652 32.44 -13.43 -26.55
CA ASN A 652 33.42 -14.12 -25.72
C ASN A 652 33.51 -13.53 -24.30
N LEU A 653 33.51 -12.19 -24.17
CA LEU A 653 33.43 -11.52 -22.86
C LEU A 653 32.14 -11.93 -22.12
N LYS A 654 31.01 -11.91 -22.84
CA LYS A 654 29.71 -12.26 -22.30
C LYS A 654 29.71 -13.68 -21.72
N ASP A 655 30.21 -14.64 -22.50
CA ASP A 655 30.23 -16.05 -22.11
C ASP A 655 31.10 -16.31 -20.87
N LYS A 656 32.27 -15.65 -20.77
CA LYS A 656 33.12 -15.74 -19.57
C LYS A 656 32.40 -15.27 -18.31
N VAL A 657 31.74 -14.12 -18.37
CA VAL A 657 31.00 -13.55 -17.22
C VAL A 657 29.78 -14.38 -16.85
N LEU A 658 28.98 -14.81 -17.85
CA LEU A 658 27.80 -15.65 -17.61
C LEU A 658 28.18 -17.01 -17.04
N TRP A 659 29.32 -17.58 -17.45
CA TRP A 659 29.86 -18.79 -16.85
C TRP A 659 30.21 -18.56 -15.38
N SER A 660 30.94 -17.49 -15.04
CA SER A 660 31.34 -17.20 -13.66
C SER A 660 30.14 -16.99 -12.73
N LEU A 661 29.12 -16.26 -13.19
CA LEU A 661 27.84 -16.10 -12.49
C LEU A 661 27.13 -17.45 -12.26
N SER A 662 27.08 -18.29 -13.29
CA SER A 662 26.41 -19.60 -13.21
C SER A 662 27.17 -20.58 -12.31
N ALA A 663 28.51 -20.54 -12.35
CA ALA A 663 29.35 -21.36 -11.50
C ALA A 663 29.14 -20.97 -10.03
N ALA A 664 29.18 -19.68 -9.71
CA ALA A 664 28.93 -19.19 -8.35
C ALA A 664 27.55 -19.58 -7.83
N ASP A 665 26.50 -19.37 -8.65
CA ASP A 665 25.12 -19.73 -8.32
C ASP A 665 24.96 -21.23 -8.00
N ASN A 666 25.47 -22.09 -8.87
CA ASN A 666 25.37 -23.55 -8.70
C ASN A 666 26.09 -24.05 -7.44
N THR A 667 27.27 -23.49 -7.11
CA THR A 667 28.01 -23.85 -5.89
C THR A 667 27.24 -23.47 -4.63
N ILE A 668 26.70 -22.25 -4.59
CA ILE A 668 25.97 -21.72 -3.43
C ILE A 668 24.65 -22.47 -3.22
N LEU A 669 23.89 -22.67 -4.29
CA LEU A 669 22.56 -23.30 -4.22
C LEU A 669 22.64 -24.76 -3.76
N ASN A 670 23.61 -25.51 -4.27
CA ASN A 670 23.82 -26.92 -3.91
C ASN A 670 24.57 -27.11 -2.58
N SER A 671 25.14 -26.02 -2.03
CA SER A 671 25.93 -26.05 -0.80
C SER A 671 27.12 -27.02 -0.85
N ASP A 672 27.67 -27.23 -2.06
CA ASP A 672 28.83 -28.11 -2.29
C ASP A 672 30.10 -27.28 -2.45
N TYR A 673 30.79 -27.07 -1.33
CA TYR A 673 32.02 -26.27 -1.28
C TYR A 673 33.29 -27.11 -1.38
N LYS A 674 33.21 -28.41 -1.65
CA LYS A 674 34.39 -29.30 -1.71
C LYS A 674 35.36 -28.89 -2.81
N ASP A 675 34.83 -28.44 -3.95
CA ASP A 675 35.59 -28.00 -5.11
C ASP A 675 35.63 -26.47 -5.25
N VAL A 676 35.31 -25.71 -4.19
CA VAL A 676 35.22 -24.24 -4.26
C VAL A 676 36.55 -23.60 -4.65
N GLU A 677 37.69 -24.16 -4.23
CA GLU A 677 39.02 -23.68 -4.60
C GLU A 677 39.28 -23.83 -6.11
N TYR A 678 38.90 -24.98 -6.69
CA TYR A 678 39.00 -25.22 -8.13
C TYR A 678 38.10 -24.27 -8.93
N ILE A 679 36.87 -24.04 -8.47
CA ILE A 679 35.95 -23.10 -9.12
C ILE A 679 36.48 -21.67 -9.04
N MET A 680 37.06 -21.27 -7.89
CA MET A 680 37.70 -19.96 -7.73
C MET A 680 38.91 -19.78 -8.65
N GLU A 681 39.71 -20.84 -8.87
CA GLU A 681 40.83 -20.83 -9.81
C GLU A 681 40.32 -20.60 -11.25
N GLN A 682 39.28 -21.32 -11.65
CA GLN A 682 38.63 -21.18 -12.95
C GLN A 682 38.01 -19.79 -13.18
N ILE A 683 37.48 -19.16 -12.13
CA ILE A 683 37.00 -17.76 -12.16
C ILE A 683 38.19 -16.80 -12.32
N THR A 684 39.31 -17.06 -11.64
CA THR A 684 40.53 -16.22 -11.71
C THR A 684 41.20 -16.29 -13.10
N GLU A 685 41.18 -17.46 -13.73
CA GLU A 685 41.64 -17.63 -15.12
C GLU A 685 40.82 -16.76 -16.09
N ARG A 686 39.48 -16.77 -15.92
CA ARG A 686 38.57 -15.94 -16.74
C ARG A 686 38.73 -14.45 -16.46
N GLU A 687 38.90 -14.05 -15.20
CA GLU A 687 39.21 -12.68 -14.80
C GLU A 687 40.48 -12.20 -15.53
N SER A 688 41.55 -12.99 -15.51
CA SER A 688 42.81 -12.67 -16.18
C SER A 688 42.62 -12.48 -17.69
N ALA A 689 41.82 -13.33 -18.34
CA ALA A 689 41.50 -13.18 -19.75
C ALA A 689 40.66 -11.93 -20.05
N VAL A 690 39.75 -11.50 -19.16
CA VAL A 690 39.00 -10.25 -19.32
C VAL A 690 39.91 -9.03 -19.13
N ILE A 691 40.86 -9.08 -18.20
CA ILE A 691 41.86 -8.04 -18.01
C ILE A 691 42.77 -7.91 -19.24
N GLU A 692 43.16 -9.02 -19.86
CA GLU A 692 43.92 -9.01 -21.11
C GLU A 692 43.16 -8.30 -22.24
N MET A 693 41.85 -8.57 -22.39
CA MET A 693 40.99 -7.84 -23.34
C MET A 693 40.96 -6.34 -23.06
N SER A 694 40.97 -5.92 -21.79
CA SER A 694 41.04 -4.49 -21.41
C SER A 694 42.35 -3.84 -21.85
N HIS A 695 43.48 -4.54 -21.70
CA HIS A 695 44.78 -4.07 -22.18
C HIS A 695 44.83 -3.94 -23.70
N GLU A 696 44.26 -4.91 -24.43
CA GLU A 696 44.13 -4.83 -25.88
C GLU A 696 43.29 -3.62 -26.32
N GLN A 697 42.14 -3.38 -25.69
CA GLN A 697 41.31 -2.21 -26.01
C GLN A 697 42.01 -0.90 -25.68
N MET A 698 42.74 -0.82 -24.56
CA MET A 698 43.54 0.36 -24.23
C MET A 698 44.62 0.65 -25.28
N ASN A 699 45.28 -0.40 -25.79
CA ASN A 699 46.25 -0.25 -26.87
C ASN A 699 45.56 0.23 -28.17
N ARG A 700 44.37 -0.28 -28.49
CA ARG A 700 43.58 0.17 -29.66
C ARG A 700 43.20 1.65 -29.54
N ILE A 701 42.75 2.11 -28.37
CA ILE A 701 42.43 3.53 -28.11
C ILE A 701 43.63 4.46 -28.39
N GLN A 702 44.86 3.99 -28.14
CA GLN A 702 46.07 4.80 -28.38
C GLN A 702 46.51 4.85 -29.85
N HIS A 703 46.21 3.81 -30.64
CA HIS A 703 46.78 3.64 -31.99
C HIS A 703 45.74 3.81 -33.12
N ASP A 704 44.48 3.46 -32.87
CA ASP A 704 43.41 3.52 -33.86
C ASP A 704 42.73 4.90 -33.86
N ARG A 705 42.26 5.35 -35.03
CA ARG A 705 41.47 6.59 -35.19
C ARG A 705 39.96 6.34 -35.10
N ASP A 706 39.57 5.26 -34.42
CA ASP A 706 38.16 4.87 -34.25
C ASP A 706 37.42 5.85 -33.30
N ASN A 707 36.09 5.76 -33.24
CA ASN A 707 35.27 6.64 -32.40
C ASN A 707 35.65 6.48 -30.91
N ILE A 708 36.21 7.53 -30.32
CA ILE A 708 36.71 7.55 -28.94
C ILE A 708 35.58 7.23 -27.94
N ASP A 709 34.37 7.73 -28.15
CA ASP A 709 33.25 7.52 -27.23
C ASP A 709 32.82 6.04 -27.21
N LEU A 710 32.80 5.40 -28.38
CA LEU A 710 32.51 3.96 -28.51
C LEU A 710 33.62 3.12 -27.86
N ALA A 711 34.88 3.48 -28.09
CA ALA A 711 36.03 2.76 -27.55
C ALA A 711 36.10 2.87 -26.01
N LEU A 712 35.80 4.05 -25.45
CA LEU A 712 35.69 4.26 -24.01
C LEU A 712 34.51 3.51 -23.40
N LEU A 713 33.36 3.50 -24.07
CA LEU A 713 32.21 2.70 -23.62
C LEU A 713 32.55 1.22 -23.60
N TYR A 714 33.20 0.70 -24.65
CA TYR A 714 33.58 -0.71 -24.70
C TYR A 714 34.60 -1.06 -23.63
N LEU A 715 35.61 -0.21 -23.40
CA LEU A 715 36.56 -0.36 -22.31
C LEU A 715 35.86 -0.40 -20.94
N ASN A 716 34.89 0.48 -20.71
CA ASN A 716 34.10 0.49 -19.47
C ASN A 716 33.32 -0.81 -19.28
N ILE A 717 32.72 -1.37 -20.34
CA ILE A 717 32.04 -2.67 -20.29
C ILE A 717 33.02 -3.77 -19.83
N ILE A 718 34.24 -3.81 -20.38
CA ILE A 718 35.25 -4.83 -20.04
C ILE A 718 35.73 -4.66 -18.59
N GLN A 719 36.05 -3.44 -18.17
CA GLN A 719 36.57 -3.15 -16.82
C GLN A 719 35.54 -3.49 -15.74
N GLU A 720 34.30 -3.06 -15.92
CA GLU A 720 33.22 -3.37 -14.98
C GLU A 720 32.85 -4.86 -15.01
N SER A 721 33.01 -5.53 -16.15
CA SER A 721 32.86 -6.99 -16.25
C SER A 721 33.95 -7.74 -15.50
N SER A 722 35.19 -7.22 -15.52
CA SER A 722 36.30 -7.77 -14.72
C SER A 722 35.97 -7.68 -13.24
N GLU A 723 35.58 -6.49 -12.76
CA GLU A 723 35.22 -6.25 -11.37
C GLU A 723 34.10 -7.20 -10.90
N LEU A 724 33.09 -7.39 -11.76
CA LEU A 724 32.00 -8.33 -11.49
C LEU A 724 32.52 -9.76 -11.28
N VAL A 725 33.46 -10.22 -12.11
CA VAL A 725 34.07 -11.56 -11.98
C VAL A 725 34.93 -11.65 -10.72
N THR A 726 35.67 -10.60 -10.36
CA THR A 726 36.45 -10.53 -9.12
C THR A 726 35.56 -10.70 -7.88
N GLU A 727 34.42 -10.03 -7.85
CA GLU A 727 33.46 -10.10 -6.75
C GLU A 727 32.80 -11.49 -6.60
N MET A 728 32.65 -12.26 -7.70
CA MET A 728 32.19 -13.67 -7.61
C MET A 728 33.14 -14.54 -6.78
N ARG A 729 34.45 -14.34 -6.94
CA ARG A 729 35.45 -15.08 -6.17
C ARG A 729 35.36 -14.73 -4.68
N HIS A 730 35.19 -13.45 -4.36
CA HIS A 730 35.03 -13.01 -2.98
C HIS A 730 33.74 -13.52 -2.34
N LEU A 731 32.65 -13.54 -3.12
CA LEU A 731 31.36 -14.11 -2.72
C LEU A 731 31.50 -15.60 -2.38
N LEU A 732 32.06 -16.41 -3.28
CA LEU A 732 32.26 -17.85 -3.04
C LEU A 732 33.10 -18.13 -1.80
N ARG A 733 34.16 -17.35 -1.59
CA ARG A 733 35.00 -17.46 -0.39
C ARG A 733 34.23 -17.13 0.89
N SER A 734 33.37 -16.10 0.85
CA SER A 734 32.53 -15.75 2.00
C SER A 734 31.50 -16.83 2.33
N GLU A 735 30.87 -17.39 1.30
CA GLU A 735 29.84 -18.43 1.47
C GLU A 735 30.44 -19.75 1.96
N ALA A 736 31.61 -20.15 1.46
CA ALA A 736 32.31 -21.34 1.95
C ALA A 736 32.61 -21.22 3.46
N LYS A 737 33.16 -20.07 3.89
CA LYS A 737 33.51 -19.83 5.29
C LYS A 737 32.33 -19.63 6.24
N MET A 738 31.17 -19.24 5.70
CA MET A 738 29.95 -19.16 6.49
C MET A 738 29.40 -20.57 6.79
N ASN A 739 29.62 -21.51 5.87
CA ASN A 739 29.15 -22.89 5.95
C ASN A 739 30.13 -23.88 6.61
N GLU A 740 31.39 -23.49 6.82
CA GLU A 740 32.34 -24.12 7.77
C GLU A 740 31.92 -23.91 9.23
#